data_AF-A0A950S227-F1
#
_entry.id   AF-A0A950S227-F1
#
_cell.length_a   1.000
_cell.length_b   1.000
_cell.length_c   1.000
_cell.angle_alpha   90.00
_cell.angle_beta   90.00
_cell.angle_gamma   90.00
#
_symmetry.space_group_name_H-M   'P 1'
#
loop_
_entity.id
_entity.type
_entity.pdbx_description
1 polymer ?
#
loop_
_entity_poly.entity_id
_entity_poly.type
_entity_poly.pdbx_seq_one_letter_code
_entity_poly.pdbx_strand_id
1 'polypeptide(L)'
;MKAMLKTILLSAVLSLLATAAFADADLSVTMLSFPDLAGGARNTITYSIRNNGPDEAKGVVFTLTTSLGTVISSCARGCVVGNVPVGTQVFSTELDVPDTVAGMSLVVSVTSSTPDPNLNNNRFATTLRIEPNPNDIVRLFAPLKVDLAFPFTLSVGVQRASAVHDVDTTIEFRPDVTVKTLPDGCTNPAAGKVVCHSDATSGNAPSFVITLYAPRSYGDGFIPFTATSTERVPGAPPVTNTTSTRTQLWFTIYVTSTADSGAGSLRQAILDANTSSDLNPLIAFRIDDASTTPWKTIRVTSPLPAVTAYSVRIDGGTQAGFFGDANPAGPDIEISGGGSVDGHGLLLATCGAEVANLAIGGFRANGLSVAAPTSVCTSYYTTELHHLFIGTDPTGSFARPNARGIGTSVPNGNDFNSAGVPTNIANCVISGNTFSGVFGLSGRLNITNSRIGVKATTDEPLPNGTSGVFIGTGGYGSVVGADFLGFPTSTTDANVIAFNGETGVAIAAGVKDVAIRNNRIWSNKLLGIDVGLDGPTASAPGTFGDPVNAPVLTNAHFDPVSNKTIIEGDIPDTKNISVTGLGINIYASDAADPSGYGEGQRSIGSVTLLGPDTHFQFAADGNLTGQWITATNTRSHYVGFAKPAPEGIDQGFLTQTSEFSRGIPVN
;
A
#
# COMPACT_ATOMS: atom_id res chain seq x y z
N MET A 1 -22.82 109.34 21.88
CA MET A 1 -24.12 109.35 21.15
C MET A 1 -24.58 107.90 21.02
N LYS A 2 -25.80 107.55 21.43
CA LYS A 2 -27.06 107.60 20.65
C LYS A 2 -26.96 106.72 19.38
N ALA A 3 -27.65 105.56 19.32
CA ALA A 3 -29.08 105.34 19.03
C ALA A 3 -29.33 105.19 17.49
N MET A 4 -30.48 104.76 16.94
CA MET A 4 -31.86 104.75 17.47
C MET A 4 -32.82 103.88 16.60
N LEU A 5 -33.92 103.36 17.19
CA LEU A 5 -35.18 102.87 16.54
C LEU A 5 -35.08 101.66 15.56
N LYS A 6 -35.98 100.64 15.52
CA LYS A 6 -37.48 100.56 15.39
C LYS A 6 -38.01 101.11 14.06
N THR A 7 -39.02 100.56 13.37
CA THR A 7 -39.96 99.41 13.58
C THR A 7 -40.33 98.83 12.16
N ILE A 8 -41.32 97.98 11.84
CA ILE A 8 -42.61 97.49 12.41
C ILE A 8 -42.99 96.11 11.74
N LEU A 9 -44.15 95.51 12.08
CA LEU A 9 -44.87 94.39 11.39
C LEU A 9 -44.20 92.97 11.45
N LEU A 10 -44.91 91.83 11.46
CA LEU A 10 -46.33 91.49 11.73
C LEU A 10 -46.47 89.96 12.04
N SER A 11 -47.66 89.54 12.50
CA SER A 11 -48.31 88.23 12.26
C SER A 11 -48.22 87.15 13.35
N ALA A 12 -49.39 86.62 13.70
CA ALA A 12 -49.57 85.35 14.42
C ALA A 12 -50.84 84.65 13.89
N VAL A 13 -50.66 83.50 13.23
CA VAL A 13 -51.72 82.56 12.82
C VAL A 13 -51.20 81.15 13.12
N LEU A 14 -52.09 80.24 13.49
CA LEU A 14 -51.77 78.95 14.10
C LEU A 14 -52.01 77.77 13.14
N SER A 15 -51.31 76.66 13.40
CA SER A 15 -51.47 75.30 12.85
C SER A 15 -50.77 74.97 11.52
N LEU A 16 -50.28 73.71 11.47
CA LEU A 16 -49.71 72.97 10.34
C LEU A 16 -48.64 73.69 9.47
N LEU A 17 -47.42 73.71 10.00
CA LEU A 17 -46.37 72.84 9.45
C LEU A 17 -45.44 72.43 10.60
N ALA A 18 -45.15 71.13 10.72
CA ALA A 18 -44.35 70.63 11.83
C ALA A 18 -42.88 71.04 11.68
N THR A 19 -42.19 71.16 12.81
CA THR A 19 -40.74 70.95 12.84
C THR A 19 -40.45 69.53 12.40
N ALA A 20 -40.18 69.35 11.11
CA ALA A 20 -39.37 68.23 10.64
C ALA A 20 -37.94 68.43 11.17
N ALA A 21 -37.76 68.13 12.46
CA ALA A 21 -36.49 67.59 12.90
C ALA A 21 -36.29 66.33 12.04
N PHE A 22 -35.25 66.33 11.22
CA PHE A 22 -35.00 65.22 10.30
C PHE A 22 -34.79 63.95 11.14
N ALA A 23 -35.70 63.01 10.97
CA ALA A 23 -35.66 61.72 11.64
C ALA A 23 -34.69 60.83 10.85
N ASP A 24 -33.41 61.10 11.08
CA ASP A 24 -32.29 60.48 10.38
C ASP A 24 -31.76 59.28 11.19
N ALA A 25 -30.99 58.41 10.53
CA ALA A 25 -30.21 57.41 11.25
C ALA A 25 -28.97 58.07 11.87
N ASP A 26 -28.38 57.46 12.91
CA ASP A 26 -27.02 57.80 13.38
C ASP A 26 -26.28 56.48 13.53
N LEU A 27 -25.75 55.99 12.40
CA LEU A 27 -24.99 54.75 12.37
C LEU A 27 -23.62 54.96 13.00
N SER A 28 -23.08 53.90 13.59
CA SER A 28 -21.72 53.89 14.14
C SER A 28 -21.16 52.49 14.09
N VAL A 29 -19.90 52.35 13.67
CA VAL A 29 -19.23 51.05 13.49
C VAL A 29 -18.11 50.87 14.51
N THR A 30 -18.08 49.71 15.15
CA THR A 30 -17.13 49.38 16.22
C THR A 30 -16.67 47.93 16.10
N MET A 31 -15.40 47.67 16.39
CA MET A 31 -14.87 46.31 16.54
C MET A 31 -15.22 45.77 17.93
N LEU A 32 -15.76 44.54 18.00
CA LEU A 32 -16.09 43.90 19.28
C LEU A 32 -14.94 43.10 19.87
N SER A 33 -14.01 42.66 19.03
CA SER A 33 -12.79 41.95 19.43
C SER A 33 -11.62 42.38 18.55
N PHE A 34 -10.42 42.37 19.12
CA PHE A 34 -9.16 42.46 18.40
C PHE A 34 -8.47 41.09 18.51
N PRO A 35 -8.81 40.11 17.67
CA PRO A 35 -8.08 38.85 17.66
C PRO A 35 -6.67 39.10 17.13
N ASP A 36 -5.68 38.50 17.78
CA ASP A 36 -4.37 38.25 17.16
C ASP A 36 -4.59 37.32 15.96
N LEU A 37 -4.16 37.75 14.77
CA LEU A 37 -4.53 37.08 13.52
C LEU A 37 -3.53 35.98 13.18
N ALA A 38 -3.97 34.74 13.07
CA ALA A 38 -3.13 33.61 12.72
C ALA A 38 -2.67 33.71 11.24
N GLY A 39 -1.36 33.89 11.04
CA GLY A 39 -0.72 33.95 9.73
C GLY A 39 -0.95 32.67 8.91
N GLY A 40 -1.17 32.83 7.59
CA GLY A 40 -1.42 31.71 6.68
C GLY A 40 -2.76 30.98 6.90
N ALA A 41 -3.56 31.40 7.88
CA ALA A 41 -4.84 30.80 8.23
C ALA A 41 -6.02 31.76 7.99
N ARG A 42 -7.22 31.17 8.00
CA ARG A 42 -8.47 31.92 7.91
C ARG A 42 -8.86 32.46 9.28
N ASN A 43 -9.14 33.76 9.33
CA ASN A 43 -9.49 34.47 10.55
C ASN A 43 -10.91 35.05 10.45
N THR A 44 -11.65 35.06 11.56
CA THR A 44 -13.00 35.64 11.66
C THR A 44 -12.95 36.99 12.38
N ILE A 45 -13.58 38.00 11.79
CA ILE A 45 -13.56 39.38 12.27
C ILE A 45 -14.98 39.82 12.64
N THR A 46 -15.22 40.06 13.93
CA THR A 46 -16.55 40.40 14.50
C THR A 46 -16.66 41.88 14.84
N TYR A 47 -17.72 42.52 14.32
CA TYR A 47 -17.97 43.95 14.45
C TYR A 47 -19.44 44.22 14.77
N SER A 48 -19.71 45.36 15.41
CA SER A 48 -21.05 45.87 15.67
C SER A 48 -21.32 47.15 14.87
N ILE A 49 -22.55 47.23 14.34
CA ILE A 49 -23.12 48.45 13.79
C ILE A 49 -24.25 48.86 14.73
N ARG A 50 -24.19 50.08 15.26
CA ARG A 50 -25.23 50.65 16.14
C ARG A 50 -25.87 51.86 15.49
N ASN A 51 -27.19 51.83 15.38
CA ASN A 51 -28.00 52.98 14.99
C ASN A 51 -28.53 53.67 16.25
N ASN A 52 -28.11 54.90 16.52
CA ASN A 52 -28.56 55.71 17.65
C ASN A 52 -29.68 56.70 17.27
N GLY A 53 -29.99 56.84 15.98
CA GLY A 53 -31.04 57.71 15.47
C GLY A 53 -32.44 57.14 15.75
N PRO A 54 -33.51 57.95 15.64
CA PRO A 54 -34.90 57.49 15.78
C PRO A 54 -35.36 56.56 14.65
N ASP A 55 -34.76 56.64 13.47
CA ASP A 55 -35.25 55.99 12.24
C ASP A 55 -34.37 54.81 11.77
N GLU A 56 -34.97 53.88 11.04
CA GLU A 56 -34.31 52.71 10.46
C GLU A 56 -33.29 53.12 9.37
N ALA A 57 -32.03 52.69 9.52
CA ALA A 57 -31.01 52.87 8.51
C ALA A 57 -31.21 51.84 7.39
N LYS A 58 -31.51 52.29 6.16
CA LYS A 58 -31.93 51.42 5.05
C LYS A 58 -30.80 51.17 4.08
N GLY A 59 -30.76 49.93 3.54
CA GLY A 59 -29.76 49.53 2.54
C GLY A 59 -28.32 49.78 3.01
N VAL A 60 -27.99 49.40 4.24
CA VAL A 60 -26.68 49.63 4.84
C VAL A 60 -25.62 48.80 4.10
N VAL A 61 -24.55 49.46 3.68
CA VAL A 61 -23.39 48.85 3.02
C VAL A 61 -22.20 48.92 3.98
N PHE A 62 -21.61 47.76 4.27
CA PHE A 62 -20.38 47.64 5.04
C PHE A 62 -19.19 47.42 4.11
N THR A 63 -18.13 48.18 4.30
CA THR A 63 -16.87 48.06 3.56
C THR A 63 -15.74 47.78 4.54
N LEU A 64 -14.97 46.73 4.28
CA LEU A 64 -13.74 46.37 5.00
C LEU A 64 -12.57 46.43 4.02
N THR A 65 -11.51 47.16 4.38
CA THR A 65 -10.25 47.21 3.64
C THR A 65 -9.07 46.99 4.58
N THR A 66 -8.03 46.33 4.09
CA THR A 66 -6.83 45.96 4.84
C THR A 66 -5.57 46.31 4.05
N SER A 67 -4.45 46.55 4.74
CA SER A 67 -3.15 46.78 4.07
C SER A 67 -2.45 45.49 3.62
N LEU A 68 -2.88 44.35 4.16
CA LEU A 68 -2.38 42.99 3.89
C LEU A 68 -3.57 42.02 3.92
N GLY A 69 -3.43 40.83 3.33
CA GLY A 69 -4.50 39.83 3.29
C GLY A 69 -5.57 40.08 2.22
N THR A 70 -6.45 39.10 2.07
CA THR A 70 -7.59 39.13 1.14
C THR A 70 -8.87 38.92 1.94
N VAL A 71 -9.74 39.93 1.95
CA VAL A 71 -11.11 39.79 2.46
C VAL A 71 -11.85 38.84 1.52
N ILE A 72 -12.26 37.69 2.04
CA ILE A 72 -12.84 36.59 1.23
C ILE A 72 -14.27 36.94 0.81
N SER A 73 -14.96 37.78 1.58
CA SER A 73 -16.28 38.29 1.28
C SER A 73 -16.25 39.48 0.31
N SER A 74 -17.40 39.77 -0.33
CA SER A 74 -17.58 40.94 -1.19
C SER A 74 -17.40 42.29 -0.47
N CYS A 75 -17.31 42.29 0.87
CA CYS A 75 -17.15 43.47 1.70
C CYS A 75 -15.86 44.28 1.39
N ALA A 76 -14.89 43.70 0.68
CA ALA A 76 -13.74 44.42 0.09
C ALA A 76 -14.14 45.61 -0.78
N ARG A 77 -15.34 45.58 -1.39
CA ARG A 77 -15.88 46.61 -2.30
C ARG A 77 -17.24 47.16 -1.84
N GLY A 78 -17.60 46.90 -0.59
CA GLY A 78 -18.93 47.15 -0.04
C GLY A 78 -19.87 45.96 -0.22
N CYS A 79 -20.36 45.41 0.89
CA CYS A 79 -21.38 44.36 0.95
C CYS A 79 -22.64 44.89 1.65
N VAL A 80 -23.82 44.53 1.15
CA VAL A 80 -25.09 44.94 1.76
C VAL A 80 -25.35 44.08 3.00
N VAL A 81 -25.43 44.71 4.18
CA VAL A 81 -25.75 44.04 5.46
C VAL A 81 -27.24 44.08 5.80
N GLY A 82 -28.05 44.74 4.96
CA GLY A 82 -29.50 44.87 5.11
C GLY A 82 -29.92 46.23 5.68
N ASN A 83 -31.07 46.28 6.36
CA ASN A 83 -31.44 47.45 7.15
C ASN A 83 -30.97 47.27 8.60
N VAL A 84 -30.59 48.37 9.26
CA VAL A 84 -30.20 48.36 10.68
C VAL A 84 -31.24 49.16 11.48
N PRO A 85 -32.12 48.48 12.26
CA PRO A 85 -33.08 49.15 13.14
C PRO A 85 -32.34 49.82 14.31
N VAL A 86 -33.05 50.73 15.00
CA VAL A 86 -32.54 51.43 16.19
C VAL A 86 -32.03 50.44 17.23
N GLY A 87 -30.81 50.67 17.74
CA GLY A 87 -30.08 49.74 18.60
C GLY A 87 -28.81 49.19 17.95
N THR A 88 -28.27 48.11 18.51
CA THR A 88 -26.99 47.51 18.10
C THR A 88 -27.21 46.17 17.41
N GLN A 89 -26.61 45.98 16.24
CA GLN A 89 -26.55 44.71 15.52
C GLN A 89 -25.10 44.22 15.43
N VAL A 90 -24.90 42.90 15.40
CA VAL A 90 -23.58 42.26 15.38
C VAL A 90 -23.43 41.40 14.13
N PHE A 91 -22.28 41.53 13.47
CA PHE A 91 -21.96 40.87 12.21
C PHE A 91 -20.54 40.27 12.28
N SER A 92 -20.19 39.43 11.31
CA SER A 92 -18.83 38.90 11.16
C SER A 92 -18.48 38.65 9.70
N THR A 93 -17.20 38.73 9.37
CA THR A 93 -16.66 38.40 8.05
C THR A 93 -15.36 37.60 8.18
N GLU A 94 -15.07 36.75 7.20
CA GLU A 94 -13.80 36.03 7.11
C GLU A 94 -12.72 36.88 6.39
N LEU A 95 -11.47 36.70 6.80
CA LEU A 95 -10.25 37.28 6.21
C LEU A 95 -9.16 36.20 6.14
N ASP A 96 -8.59 35.97 4.95
CA ASP A 96 -7.35 35.19 4.81
C ASP A 96 -6.16 36.17 4.87
N VAL A 97 -5.23 36.00 5.82
CA VAL A 97 -4.03 36.85 5.98
C VAL A 97 -2.77 36.14 5.51
N PRO A 98 -1.78 36.85 4.92
CA PRO A 98 -0.51 36.24 4.56
C PRO A 98 0.22 35.76 5.81
N ASP A 99 1.01 34.70 5.64
CA ASP A 99 1.92 34.19 6.66
C ASP A 99 3.12 35.14 6.82
N THR A 100 2.94 36.24 7.57
CA THR A 100 3.96 37.27 7.80
C THR A 100 3.84 37.89 9.19
N VAL A 101 4.98 38.12 9.85
CA VAL A 101 5.02 38.91 11.10
C VAL A 101 4.94 40.40 10.77
N ALA A 102 3.73 40.92 10.67
CA ALA A 102 3.46 42.31 10.28
C ALA A 102 2.31 42.94 11.06
N GLY A 103 2.34 44.27 11.17
CA GLY A 103 1.18 45.07 11.55
C GLY A 103 0.29 45.31 10.32
N MET A 104 -0.94 44.83 10.36
CA MET A 104 -1.92 45.04 9.30
C MET A 104 -2.87 46.16 9.71
N SER A 105 -2.94 47.25 8.92
CA SER A 105 -3.99 48.25 9.15
C SER A 105 -5.33 47.71 8.62
N LEU A 106 -6.37 47.90 9.42
CA LEU A 106 -7.73 47.44 9.15
C LEU A 106 -8.68 48.63 9.27
N VAL A 107 -9.40 48.90 8.18
CA VAL A 107 -10.35 50.02 8.07
C VAL A 107 -11.73 49.45 7.75
N VAL A 108 -12.70 49.73 8.61
CA VAL A 108 -14.11 49.42 8.38
C VAL A 108 -14.91 50.71 8.29
N SER A 109 -15.88 50.73 7.38
CA SER A 109 -16.82 51.85 7.23
C SER A 109 -18.19 51.37 6.83
N VAL A 110 -19.23 52.08 7.27
CA VAL A 110 -20.62 51.84 6.87
C VAL A 110 -21.21 53.06 6.19
N THR A 111 -22.15 52.84 5.28
CA THR A 111 -23.00 53.88 4.67
C THR A 111 -24.43 53.37 4.58
N SER A 112 -25.43 54.25 4.43
CA SER A 112 -26.83 53.87 4.23
C SER A 112 -27.53 54.80 3.24
N SER A 113 -28.73 54.43 2.79
CA SER A 113 -29.59 55.32 1.98
C SER A 113 -30.51 56.21 2.82
N THR A 114 -30.68 55.93 4.11
CA THR A 114 -31.21 56.90 5.08
C THR A 114 -30.13 57.95 5.34
N PRO A 115 -30.47 59.26 5.43
CA PRO A 115 -29.49 60.28 5.81
C PRO A 115 -28.91 60.00 7.20
N ASP A 116 -27.70 60.51 7.43
CA ASP A 116 -26.96 60.37 8.68
C ASP A 116 -26.24 61.69 8.99
N PRO A 117 -26.47 62.32 10.15
CA PRO A 117 -25.96 63.64 10.47
C PRO A 117 -24.52 63.63 11.03
N ASN A 118 -23.92 62.46 11.25
CA ASN A 118 -22.73 62.29 12.10
C ASN A 118 -21.62 61.43 11.48
N LEU A 119 -21.51 61.44 10.15
CA LEU A 119 -20.61 60.64 9.28
C LEU A 119 -19.16 60.33 9.75
N ASN A 120 -18.65 60.99 10.80
CA ASN A 120 -17.38 60.69 11.46
C ASN A 120 -17.37 59.38 12.26
N ASN A 121 -18.49 58.96 12.86
CA ASN A 121 -18.61 57.70 13.62
C ASN A 121 -18.83 56.46 12.72
N ASN A 122 -19.16 56.69 11.45
CA ASN A 122 -19.39 55.67 10.41
C ASN A 122 -18.10 55.02 9.87
N ARG A 123 -16.94 55.35 10.43
CA ARG A 123 -15.65 54.75 10.06
C ARG A 123 -14.79 54.47 11.29
N PHE A 124 -14.32 53.24 11.41
CA PHE A 124 -13.34 52.81 12.42
C PHE A 124 -12.06 52.31 11.74
N ALA A 125 -10.91 52.58 12.35
CA ALA A 125 -9.61 52.15 11.83
C ALA A 125 -8.71 51.73 12.99
N THR A 126 -8.02 50.60 12.82
CA THR A 126 -7.06 50.06 13.79
C THR A 126 -5.86 49.44 13.09
N THR A 127 -4.86 49.01 13.85
CA THR A 127 -3.80 48.10 13.38
C THR A 127 -3.88 46.81 14.18
N LEU A 128 -4.02 45.69 13.50
CA LEU A 128 -3.99 44.35 14.09
C LEU A 128 -2.60 43.75 13.93
N ARG A 129 -2.21 42.87 14.86
CA ARG A 129 -1.01 42.05 14.73
C ARG A 129 -1.36 40.77 13.99
N ILE A 130 -0.54 40.39 13.02
CA ILE A 130 -0.49 39.02 12.52
C ILE A 130 0.54 38.27 13.36
N GLU A 131 0.12 37.16 13.97
CA GLU A 131 1.00 36.25 14.72
C GLU A 131 1.26 34.97 13.90
N PRO A 132 2.45 34.36 14.01
CA PRO A 132 2.74 33.07 13.37
C PRO A 132 1.77 31.97 13.79
N ASN A 133 1.55 30.99 12.91
CA ASN A 133 0.72 29.81 13.19
C ASN A 133 1.55 28.51 13.15
N PRO A 134 2.35 28.24 14.20
CA PRO A 134 3.27 27.12 14.24
C PRO A 134 2.55 25.77 14.45
N ASN A 135 2.59 24.91 13.43
CA ASN A 135 1.83 23.66 13.40
C ASN A 135 2.51 22.58 12.52
N ASP A 136 3.84 22.55 12.49
CA ASP A 136 4.61 21.56 11.70
C ASP A 136 4.51 20.13 12.27
N ILE A 137 4.07 19.17 11.44
CA ILE A 137 3.88 17.76 11.82
C ILE A 137 5.10 16.93 11.38
N VAL A 138 5.88 16.45 12.34
CA VAL A 138 6.98 15.50 12.11
C VAL A 138 6.48 14.05 12.08
N ARG A 139 6.97 13.27 11.11
CA ARG A 139 6.69 11.84 10.93
C ARG A 139 8.00 11.05 10.78
N LEU A 140 8.08 9.89 11.43
CA LEU A 140 9.18 8.94 11.28
C LEU A 140 8.70 7.68 10.57
N PHE A 141 9.41 7.30 9.50
CA PHE A 141 9.23 6.05 8.79
C PHE A 141 10.54 5.26 8.92
N ALA A 142 10.51 4.24 9.79
CA ALA A 142 11.62 3.33 10.05
C ALA A 142 11.21 1.90 9.66
N PRO A 143 12.15 1.04 9.22
CA PRO A 143 11.86 -0.37 8.95
C PRO A 143 11.40 -1.09 10.22
N LEU A 144 10.54 -2.11 10.06
CA LEU A 144 9.99 -2.88 11.19
C LEU A 144 11.09 -3.69 11.92
N LYS A 145 11.99 -4.33 11.16
CA LYS A 145 13.13 -5.13 11.63
C LYS A 145 14.39 -4.79 10.82
N VAL A 146 15.58 -4.85 11.43
CA VAL A 146 16.89 -4.72 10.74
C VAL A 146 17.93 -5.71 11.26
N ASP A 147 18.88 -6.07 10.39
CA ASP A 147 19.97 -7.00 10.67
C ASP A 147 21.14 -6.29 11.40
N LEU A 148 21.74 -6.96 12.39
CA LEU A 148 22.83 -6.40 13.20
C LEU A 148 24.04 -6.02 12.36
N ALA A 149 24.62 -4.84 12.61
CA ALA A 149 25.71 -4.22 11.85
C ALA A 149 25.44 -3.90 10.36
N PHE A 150 24.27 -4.23 9.80
CA PHE A 150 23.91 -3.90 8.41
C PHE A 150 23.34 -2.47 8.28
N PRO A 151 23.43 -1.87 7.08
CA PRO A 151 22.87 -0.54 6.82
C PRO A 151 21.36 -0.59 6.57
N PHE A 152 20.63 0.40 7.10
CA PHE A 152 19.20 0.61 6.88
C PHE A 152 18.87 2.10 6.74
N THR A 153 17.73 2.42 6.15
CA THR A 153 17.25 3.79 5.97
C THR A 153 16.26 4.21 7.05
N LEU A 154 16.30 5.49 7.41
CA LEU A 154 15.31 6.16 8.25
C LEU A 154 14.82 7.40 7.49
N SER A 155 13.54 7.44 7.16
CA SER A 155 12.93 8.56 6.44
C SER A 155 12.16 9.46 7.42
N VAL A 156 12.59 10.72 7.51
CA VAL A 156 11.97 11.74 8.37
C VAL A 156 11.21 12.72 7.49
N GLY A 157 9.89 12.80 7.64
CA GLY A 157 9.04 13.73 6.89
C GLY A 157 8.56 14.87 7.78
N VAL A 158 8.75 16.12 7.35
CA VAL A 158 8.27 17.32 8.07
C VAL A 158 7.16 17.98 7.26
N GLN A 159 5.91 17.66 7.58
CA GLN A 159 4.73 18.22 6.92
C GLN A 159 4.44 19.61 7.52
N ARG A 160 4.75 20.66 6.76
CA ARG A 160 4.54 22.04 7.20
C ARG A 160 3.09 22.49 7.12
N ALA A 161 2.69 23.37 8.03
CA ALA A 161 1.37 24.01 8.01
C ALA A 161 1.39 25.45 7.46
N SER A 162 2.54 26.11 7.54
CA SER A 162 2.78 27.48 7.07
C SER A 162 4.01 27.53 6.16
N ALA A 163 4.49 28.72 5.79
CA ALA A 163 5.48 28.91 4.72
C ALA A 163 6.77 29.62 5.14
N VAL A 164 6.86 30.26 6.32
CA VAL A 164 7.92 31.26 6.61
C VAL A 164 8.69 31.00 7.92
N HIS A 165 9.08 29.76 8.21
CA HIS A 165 9.77 29.39 9.46
C HIS A 165 11.08 28.61 9.24
N ASP A 166 12.02 28.83 10.17
CA ASP A 166 13.28 28.09 10.33
C ASP A 166 12.99 26.85 11.19
N VAL A 167 13.43 25.67 10.74
CA VAL A 167 13.02 24.38 11.34
C VAL A 167 14.24 23.47 11.56
N ASP A 168 14.56 23.26 12.84
CA ASP A 168 15.56 22.29 13.31
C ASP A 168 14.89 20.98 13.73
N THR A 169 14.98 19.94 12.91
CA THR A 169 14.55 18.58 13.30
C THR A 169 15.69 17.81 13.94
N THR A 170 15.61 17.62 15.26
CA THR A 170 16.49 16.72 16.01
C THR A 170 15.93 15.30 15.96
N ILE A 171 16.76 14.30 15.64
CA ILE A 171 16.45 12.88 15.72
C ILE A 171 17.43 12.21 16.69
N GLU A 172 16.91 11.51 17.69
CA GLU A 172 17.67 10.82 18.74
C GLU A 172 17.37 9.31 18.74
N PHE A 173 18.42 8.52 18.96
CA PHE A 173 18.44 7.05 18.90
C PHE A 173 19.61 6.48 19.72
N ARG A 174 19.76 5.15 19.79
CA ARG A 174 20.84 4.50 20.58
C ARG A 174 22.25 4.97 20.15
N PRO A 175 23.17 5.30 21.08
CA PRO A 175 24.55 5.70 20.75
C PRO A 175 25.41 4.65 20.05
N ASP A 176 25.01 3.38 20.01
CA ASP A 176 25.71 2.28 19.31
C ASP A 176 25.24 2.09 17.85
N VAL A 177 24.29 2.89 17.39
CA VAL A 177 23.91 3.05 15.98
C VAL A 177 24.79 4.12 15.34
N THR A 178 25.44 3.82 14.22
CA THR A 178 26.36 4.76 13.55
C THR A 178 25.79 5.27 12.23
N VAL A 179 25.91 6.56 11.95
CA VAL A 179 25.48 7.16 10.68
C VAL A 179 26.38 6.69 9.52
N LYS A 180 25.77 6.23 8.42
CA LYS A 180 26.44 5.86 7.17
C LYS A 180 26.44 7.01 6.17
N THR A 181 25.28 7.62 5.93
CA THR A 181 25.11 8.82 5.09
C THR A 181 24.01 9.72 5.66
N LEU A 182 24.14 11.01 5.37
CA LEU A 182 23.15 12.05 5.64
C LEU A 182 22.76 12.71 4.31
N PRO A 183 21.52 13.16 4.15
CA PRO A 183 21.14 14.08 3.08
C PRO A 183 21.62 15.50 3.41
N ASP A 184 21.58 16.39 2.43
CA ASP A 184 21.93 17.80 2.61
C ASP A 184 21.06 18.46 3.70
N GLY A 185 21.64 19.41 4.44
CA GLY A 185 21.01 20.05 5.60
C GLY A 185 21.07 19.25 6.91
N CYS A 186 21.50 17.99 6.88
CA CYS A 186 21.65 17.16 8.08
C CYS A 186 23.10 17.06 8.60
N THR A 187 23.25 16.98 9.92
CA THR A 187 24.53 16.79 10.63
C THR A 187 24.41 15.71 11.71
N ASN A 188 25.53 15.09 12.08
CA ASN A 188 25.64 14.16 13.21
C ASN A 188 26.51 14.82 14.31
N PRO A 189 25.92 15.61 15.23
CA PRO A 189 26.68 16.33 16.25
C PRO A 189 27.14 15.45 17.42
N ALA A 190 26.55 14.28 17.64
CA ALA A 190 26.88 13.37 18.73
C ALA A 190 26.39 11.94 18.43
N ALA A 191 27.08 10.93 18.98
CA ALA A 191 26.64 9.53 18.87
C ALA A 191 25.20 9.36 19.39
N GLY A 192 24.33 8.72 18.59
CA GLY A 192 22.90 8.62 18.88
C GLY A 192 22.05 9.85 18.48
N LYS A 193 22.61 10.84 17.77
CA LYS A 193 21.89 12.08 17.41
C LYS A 193 22.19 12.56 15.99
N VAL A 194 21.14 12.90 15.25
CA VAL A 194 21.19 13.64 13.98
C VAL A 194 20.38 14.93 14.14
N VAL A 195 20.82 16.02 13.52
CA VAL A 195 20.08 17.28 13.45
C VAL A 195 19.99 17.71 11.99
N CYS A 196 18.77 17.85 11.49
CA CYS A 196 18.44 18.20 10.12
C CYS A 196 17.72 19.56 10.09
N HIS A 197 18.27 20.49 9.31
CA HIS A 197 17.77 21.85 9.15
C HIS A 197 17.03 21.99 7.81
N SER A 198 15.99 22.83 7.73
CA SER A 198 15.31 23.11 6.45
C SER A 198 14.89 24.56 6.27
N ASP A 199 15.32 25.17 5.16
CA ASP A 199 14.91 26.50 4.73
C ASP A 199 13.46 26.56 4.20
N ALA A 200 12.89 27.76 4.29
CA ALA A 200 11.49 28.09 4.03
C ALA A 200 11.15 28.30 2.53
N THR A 201 11.64 27.45 1.62
CA THR A 201 11.65 27.75 0.16
C THR A 201 10.88 26.78 -0.76
N SER A 202 10.19 25.75 -0.24
CA SER A 202 9.29 24.92 -1.07
C SER A 202 8.08 24.35 -0.32
N GLY A 203 6.93 24.36 -0.99
CA GLY A 203 5.62 23.96 -0.45
C GLY A 203 5.33 22.45 -0.47
N ASN A 204 6.36 21.62 -0.39
CA ASN A 204 6.24 20.18 -0.12
C ASN A 204 7.21 19.81 0.99
N ALA A 205 6.84 18.85 1.83
CA ALA A 205 7.64 18.40 2.96
C ALA A 205 9.03 17.93 2.52
N PRO A 206 10.15 18.45 3.09
CA PRO A 206 11.42 17.78 2.95
C PRO A 206 11.32 16.39 3.59
N SER A 207 11.80 15.37 2.86
CA SER A 207 11.96 14.02 3.37
C SER A 207 13.45 13.72 3.53
N PHE A 208 13.94 13.78 4.77
CA PHE A 208 15.32 13.47 5.07
C PHE A 208 15.49 11.94 5.10
N VAL A 209 16.13 11.38 4.07
CA VAL A 209 16.48 9.95 4.02
C VAL A 209 17.88 9.76 4.60
N ILE A 210 17.94 9.42 5.87
CA ILE A 210 19.17 9.12 6.60
C ILE A 210 19.52 7.64 6.41
N THR A 211 20.78 7.28 6.21
CA THR A 211 21.22 5.88 6.27
C THR A 211 22.07 5.64 7.51
N LEU A 212 21.70 4.64 8.30
CA LEU A 212 22.33 4.24 9.56
C LEU A 212 22.86 2.80 9.44
N TYR A 213 23.87 2.42 10.22
CA TYR A 213 24.20 1.02 10.50
C TYR A 213 23.58 0.62 11.83
N ALA A 214 22.94 -0.54 11.87
CA ALA A 214 22.39 -1.13 13.09
C ALA A 214 23.50 -1.47 14.10
N PRO A 215 23.16 -1.62 15.41
CA PRO A 215 24.12 -2.02 16.43
C PRO A 215 24.83 -3.34 16.09
N ARG A 216 26.07 -3.50 16.57
CA ARG A 216 26.81 -4.77 16.44
C ARG A 216 26.35 -5.85 17.43
N SER A 217 25.46 -5.50 18.36
CA SER A 217 24.99 -6.35 19.44
C SER A 217 23.52 -6.10 19.71
N TYR A 218 22.76 -7.17 19.88
CA TYR A 218 21.30 -7.16 20.08
C TYR A 218 20.85 -6.18 21.19
N GLY A 219 21.45 -6.26 22.38
CA GLY A 219 21.08 -5.41 23.52
C GLY A 219 19.60 -5.61 23.86
N ASP A 220 18.83 -4.52 23.91
CA ASP A 220 17.40 -4.53 24.24
C ASP A 220 16.48 -5.05 23.09
N GLY A 221 17.04 -5.53 21.98
CA GLY A 221 16.28 -6.11 20.86
C GLY A 221 15.57 -5.10 19.95
N PHE A 222 15.73 -3.79 20.19
CA PHE A 222 15.23 -2.74 19.30
C PHE A 222 16.09 -1.47 19.32
N ILE A 223 15.87 -0.62 18.33
CA ILE A 223 16.34 0.76 18.24
C ILE A 223 15.12 1.68 18.43
N PRO A 224 14.99 2.42 19.53
CA PRO A 224 14.05 3.53 19.62
C PRO A 224 14.53 4.72 18.78
N PHE A 225 13.59 5.42 18.15
CA PHE A 225 13.80 6.70 17.49
C PHE A 225 12.81 7.73 18.04
N THR A 226 13.32 8.90 18.40
CA THR A 226 12.50 10.08 18.73
C THR A 226 12.91 11.21 17.79
N ALA A 227 11.95 11.86 17.14
CA ALA A 227 12.21 13.05 16.34
C ALA A 227 11.40 14.24 16.88
N THR A 228 12.12 15.32 17.17
CA THR A 228 11.59 16.59 17.67
C THR A 228 11.89 17.67 16.65
N SER A 229 10.87 18.10 15.91
CA SER A 229 10.94 19.31 15.09
C SER A 229 10.83 20.53 16.00
N THR A 230 11.76 21.47 15.87
CA THR A 230 11.77 22.75 16.59
C THR A 230 11.62 23.87 15.58
N GLU A 231 10.46 24.51 15.60
CA GLU A 231 10.06 25.59 14.71
C GLU A 231 10.43 26.94 15.35
N ARG A 232 11.15 27.80 14.61
CA ARG A 232 11.66 29.09 15.09
C ARG A 232 11.05 30.23 14.28
N VAL A 233 10.43 31.19 14.99
CA VAL A 233 9.86 32.39 14.37
C VAL A 233 10.36 33.67 15.05
N PRO A 234 10.80 34.69 14.28
CA PRO A 234 11.27 35.95 14.86
C PRO A 234 10.24 36.62 15.77
N GLY A 235 10.58 36.77 17.05
CA GLY A 235 9.72 37.43 18.05
C GLY A 235 8.69 36.52 18.75
N ALA A 236 8.74 35.20 18.53
CA ALA A 236 7.94 34.21 19.24
C ALA A 236 8.85 33.20 20.00
N PRO A 237 8.36 32.52 21.05
CA PRO A 237 9.05 31.35 21.58
C PRO A 237 9.06 30.21 20.54
N PRO A 238 10.11 29.36 20.48
CA PRO A 238 10.10 28.20 19.59
C PRO A 238 9.00 27.20 19.96
N VAL A 239 8.41 26.57 18.95
CA VAL A 239 7.39 25.53 19.13
C VAL A 239 7.97 24.17 18.74
N THR A 240 7.62 23.12 19.49
CA THR A 240 8.22 21.80 19.34
C THR A 240 7.18 20.70 19.15
N ASN A 241 7.23 20.00 18.01
CA ASN A 241 6.42 18.81 17.75
C ASN A 241 7.31 17.56 17.78
N THR A 242 6.89 16.55 18.54
CA THR A 242 7.68 15.33 18.78
C THR A 242 6.90 14.08 18.36
N THR A 243 7.58 13.16 17.69
CA THR A 243 7.08 11.82 17.36
C THR A 243 8.11 10.76 17.74
N SER A 244 7.68 9.51 17.91
CA SER A 244 8.59 8.39 18.19
C SER A 244 8.14 7.10 17.51
N THR A 245 9.12 6.24 17.22
CA THR A 245 8.90 4.90 16.68
C THR A 245 10.02 3.96 17.16
N ARG A 246 9.95 2.68 16.81
CA ARG A 246 11.02 1.71 17.08
C ARG A 246 11.18 0.71 15.93
N THR A 247 12.42 0.33 15.68
CA THR A 247 12.80 -0.75 14.76
C THR A 247 13.29 -1.92 15.60
N GLN A 248 12.72 -3.12 15.42
CA GLN A 248 13.23 -4.33 16.07
C GLN A 248 14.58 -4.75 15.45
N LEU A 249 15.39 -5.47 16.24
CA LEU A 249 16.61 -6.11 15.78
C LEU A 249 16.37 -7.62 15.61
N TRP A 250 16.96 -8.22 14.58
CA TRP A 250 16.99 -9.68 14.47
C TRP A 250 18.00 -10.27 15.46
N PHE A 251 17.63 -11.36 16.13
CA PHE A 251 18.57 -12.13 16.96
C PHE A 251 19.35 -13.10 16.06
N THR A 252 20.50 -12.65 15.55
CA THR A 252 21.26 -13.37 14.52
C THR A 252 22.03 -14.57 15.09
N ILE A 253 21.68 -15.76 14.60
CA ILE A 253 22.35 -17.04 14.85
C ILE A 253 23.06 -17.44 13.57
N TYR A 254 24.38 -17.65 13.63
CA TYR A 254 25.20 -17.91 12.44
C TYR A 254 25.41 -19.41 12.19
N VAL A 255 24.99 -19.87 11.01
CA VAL A 255 25.50 -21.10 10.39
C VAL A 255 26.87 -20.79 9.81
N THR A 256 27.91 -21.44 10.30
CA THR A 256 29.31 -21.24 9.87
C THR A 256 29.95 -22.47 9.26
N SER A 257 29.27 -23.63 9.25
CA SER A 257 29.77 -24.84 8.59
C SER A 257 28.68 -25.60 7.83
N THR A 258 29.13 -26.30 6.78
CA THR A 258 28.39 -27.25 5.94
C THR A 258 28.05 -28.58 6.62
N ALA A 259 28.57 -28.83 7.83
CA ALA A 259 28.34 -30.05 8.58
C ALA A 259 26.85 -30.30 8.92
N ASP A 260 26.44 -31.58 8.90
CA ASP A 260 25.07 -32.03 9.22
C ASP A 260 24.67 -31.78 10.69
N SER A 261 25.63 -31.70 11.61
CA SER A 261 25.38 -31.51 13.04
C SER A 261 26.61 -30.92 13.76
N GLY A 262 26.42 -30.49 15.01
CA GLY A 262 27.45 -29.84 15.83
C GLY A 262 27.42 -28.31 15.77
N ALA A 263 28.29 -27.66 16.54
CA ALA A 263 28.34 -26.20 16.62
C ALA A 263 28.57 -25.56 15.24
N GLY A 264 27.81 -24.50 14.93
CA GLY A 264 27.88 -23.82 13.63
C GLY A 264 27.17 -24.52 12.47
N SER A 265 26.57 -25.70 12.66
CA SER A 265 25.70 -26.35 11.67
C SER A 265 24.31 -25.71 11.60
N LEU A 266 23.63 -25.83 10.45
CA LEU A 266 22.22 -25.44 10.30
C LEU A 266 21.32 -26.20 11.29
N ARG A 267 21.62 -27.48 11.56
CA ARG A 267 20.89 -28.30 12.54
C ARG A 267 20.96 -27.70 13.94
N GLN A 268 22.13 -27.22 14.36
CA GLN A 268 22.28 -26.56 15.66
C GLN A 268 21.60 -25.18 15.65
N ALA A 269 21.76 -24.39 14.59
CA ALA A 269 21.13 -23.06 14.50
C ALA A 269 19.59 -23.12 14.59
N ILE A 270 18.95 -24.17 14.06
CA ILE A 270 17.50 -24.39 14.22
C ILE A 270 17.14 -24.72 15.68
N LEU A 271 17.95 -25.55 16.37
CA LEU A 271 17.73 -25.84 17.80
C LEU A 271 17.90 -24.59 18.65
N ASP A 272 18.95 -23.81 18.41
CA ASP A 272 19.23 -22.56 19.11
C ASP A 272 18.08 -21.55 18.89
N ALA A 273 17.62 -21.40 17.64
CA ALA A 273 16.47 -20.55 17.29
C ALA A 273 15.18 -21.00 17.99
N ASN A 274 14.91 -22.31 18.04
CA ASN A 274 13.73 -22.86 18.74
C ASN A 274 13.76 -22.62 20.25
N THR A 275 14.94 -22.43 20.85
CA THR A 275 15.09 -22.01 22.27
C THR A 275 15.10 -20.49 22.47
N SER A 276 15.18 -19.70 21.40
CA SER A 276 15.27 -18.23 21.43
C SER A 276 13.89 -17.56 21.43
N SER A 277 13.03 -17.97 22.37
CA SER A 277 11.67 -17.42 22.52
C SER A 277 11.69 -15.90 22.68
N ASP A 278 10.72 -15.22 22.07
CA ASP A 278 10.54 -13.75 22.05
C ASP A 278 11.65 -12.92 21.35
N LEU A 279 12.78 -13.52 20.98
CA LEU A 279 13.95 -12.78 20.46
C LEU A 279 13.90 -12.45 18.96
N ASN A 280 12.94 -12.97 18.19
CA ASN A 280 12.88 -12.87 16.72
C ASN A 280 14.18 -13.38 16.07
N PRO A 281 14.45 -14.70 16.09
CA PRO A 281 15.70 -15.27 15.59
C PRO A 281 15.83 -15.18 14.07
N LEU A 282 17.03 -14.84 13.62
CA LEU A 282 17.48 -14.94 12.24
C LEU A 282 18.56 -16.03 12.15
N ILE A 283 18.31 -17.08 11.38
CA ILE A 283 19.34 -18.03 10.95
C ILE A 283 20.02 -17.44 9.71
N ALA A 284 21.21 -16.89 9.90
CA ALA A 284 22.05 -16.32 8.85
C ALA A 284 23.21 -17.27 8.51
N PHE A 285 23.64 -17.26 7.26
CA PHE A 285 24.73 -18.10 6.76
C PHE A 285 25.99 -17.24 6.60
N ARG A 286 27.07 -17.70 7.22
CA ARG A 286 28.41 -17.11 7.13
C ARG A 286 29.45 -18.22 7.13
N ILE A 287 29.34 -19.09 6.13
CA ILE A 287 30.16 -20.28 5.94
C ILE A 287 31.41 -19.92 5.14
N ASP A 288 32.59 -20.09 5.73
CA ASP A 288 33.89 -19.93 5.06
C ASP A 288 34.45 -21.26 4.51
N ASP A 289 33.90 -22.42 4.89
CA ASP A 289 34.24 -23.76 4.36
C ASP A 289 34.52 -23.74 2.84
N ALA A 290 35.63 -24.38 2.44
CA ALA A 290 36.00 -24.50 1.03
C ALA A 290 34.95 -25.29 0.24
N SER A 291 34.57 -24.80 -0.94
CA SER A 291 33.59 -25.45 -1.82
C SER A 291 34.19 -25.72 -3.20
N THR A 292 33.76 -26.81 -3.84
CA THR A 292 34.06 -27.13 -5.25
C THR A 292 33.05 -26.52 -6.23
N THR A 293 31.97 -25.96 -5.71
CA THR A 293 30.93 -25.21 -6.43
C THR A 293 30.95 -23.74 -5.98
N PRO A 294 30.37 -22.80 -6.76
CA PRO A 294 30.28 -21.41 -6.32
C PRO A 294 29.48 -21.25 -5.01
N TRP A 295 28.35 -21.98 -4.90
CA TRP A 295 27.55 -22.09 -3.69
C TRP A 295 28.16 -23.05 -2.65
N LYS A 296 27.69 -22.96 -1.40
CA LYS A 296 27.95 -23.93 -0.32
C LYS A 296 26.85 -24.99 -0.28
N THR A 297 27.20 -26.26 -0.07
CA THR A 297 26.21 -27.34 0.10
C THR A 297 26.23 -27.90 1.52
N ILE A 298 25.13 -27.71 2.24
CA ILE A 298 24.86 -28.30 3.55
C ILE A 298 24.17 -29.64 3.32
N ARG A 299 24.92 -30.75 3.43
CA ARG A 299 24.39 -32.09 3.15
C ARG A 299 23.98 -32.78 4.45
N VAL A 300 22.67 -32.97 4.61
CA VAL A 300 22.09 -33.56 5.83
C VAL A 300 21.90 -35.08 5.71
N THR A 301 22.10 -35.83 6.79
CA THR A 301 21.99 -37.31 6.80
C THR A 301 20.66 -37.81 7.37
N SER A 302 19.95 -36.97 8.10
CA SER A 302 18.60 -37.18 8.63
C SER A 302 17.77 -35.89 8.50
N PRO A 303 16.44 -35.93 8.64
CA PRO A 303 15.60 -34.72 8.58
C PRO A 303 16.09 -33.65 9.58
N LEU A 304 15.99 -32.38 9.20
CA LEU A 304 16.28 -31.28 10.12
C LEU A 304 15.19 -31.20 11.20
N PRO A 305 15.49 -30.64 12.40
CA PRO A 305 14.48 -30.39 13.42
C PRO A 305 13.37 -29.49 12.86
N ALA A 306 12.12 -29.69 13.32
CA ALA A 306 11.03 -28.78 12.99
C ALA A 306 11.35 -27.37 13.51
N VAL A 307 11.06 -26.36 12.70
CA VAL A 307 11.23 -24.95 13.07
C VAL A 307 9.97 -24.49 13.81
N THR A 308 10.11 -24.30 15.11
CA THR A 308 9.05 -23.85 16.05
C THR A 308 9.30 -22.45 16.60
N ALA A 309 10.45 -21.84 16.26
CA ALA A 309 10.84 -20.49 16.63
C ALA A 309 9.86 -19.43 16.08
N TYR A 310 9.34 -18.56 16.96
CA TYR A 310 8.31 -17.57 16.63
C TYR A 310 8.87 -16.37 15.84
N SER A 311 8.19 -15.97 14.75
CA SER A 311 8.61 -14.88 13.85
C SER A 311 10.08 -15.00 13.40
N VAL A 312 10.45 -16.21 12.96
CA VAL A 312 11.81 -16.61 12.56
C VAL A 312 12.12 -16.24 11.11
N ARG A 313 13.39 -15.94 10.82
CA ARG A 313 13.91 -15.73 9.46
C ARG A 313 15.03 -16.71 9.16
N ILE A 314 15.06 -17.30 7.96
CA ILE A 314 16.11 -18.18 7.48
C ILE A 314 16.51 -17.71 6.08
N ASP A 315 17.61 -16.98 5.96
CA ASP A 315 17.98 -16.26 4.73
C ASP A 315 19.37 -16.63 4.23
N GLY A 316 19.44 -17.44 3.17
CA GLY A 316 20.69 -17.83 2.51
C GLY A 316 21.45 -16.69 1.84
N GLY A 317 20.77 -15.58 1.51
CA GLY A 317 21.37 -14.39 0.88
C GLY A 317 22.32 -13.63 1.80
N THR A 318 22.25 -13.88 3.11
CA THR A 318 23.24 -13.41 4.08
C THR A 318 24.66 -13.92 3.77
N GLN A 319 24.81 -15.09 3.13
CA GLN A 319 26.10 -15.61 2.67
C GLN A 319 26.76 -14.66 1.66
N ALA A 320 26.03 -14.24 0.62
CA ALA A 320 26.47 -13.23 -0.34
C ALA A 320 26.75 -11.88 0.34
N GLY A 321 25.97 -11.54 1.37
CA GLY A 321 26.19 -10.34 2.20
C GLY A 321 27.52 -10.31 2.96
N PHE A 322 28.14 -11.47 3.24
CA PHE A 322 29.45 -11.56 3.91
C PHE A 322 30.63 -11.79 2.96
N PHE A 323 30.43 -12.51 1.85
CA PHE A 323 31.53 -12.97 0.98
C PHE A 323 31.45 -12.45 -0.46
N GLY A 324 30.39 -11.73 -0.82
CA GLY A 324 30.01 -11.44 -2.20
C GLY A 324 29.17 -12.57 -2.81
N ASP A 325 28.28 -12.21 -3.74
CA ASP A 325 27.50 -13.16 -4.54
C ASP A 325 28.44 -14.06 -5.37
N ALA A 326 28.47 -15.34 -5.02
CA ALA A 326 29.29 -16.33 -5.72
C ALA A 326 28.51 -17.06 -6.83
N ASN A 327 27.18 -17.15 -6.72
CA ASN A 327 26.30 -17.80 -7.68
C ASN A 327 25.24 -16.83 -8.27
N PRO A 328 25.59 -15.91 -9.20
CA PRO A 328 24.63 -14.97 -9.80
C PRO A 328 23.47 -15.59 -10.61
N ALA A 329 23.36 -16.92 -10.66
CA ALA A 329 22.26 -17.67 -11.27
C ALA A 329 21.21 -18.16 -10.24
N GLY A 330 21.42 -17.99 -8.93
CA GLY A 330 20.51 -18.47 -7.90
C GLY A 330 21.08 -18.44 -6.48
N PRO A 331 20.61 -19.30 -5.55
CA PRO A 331 21.05 -19.31 -4.16
C PRO A 331 22.55 -19.63 -3.96
N ASP A 332 23.20 -18.96 -3.02
CA ASP A 332 24.56 -19.26 -2.55
C ASP A 332 24.60 -20.44 -1.55
N ILE A 333 23.45 -20.95 -1.11
CA ILE A 333 23.30 -22.03 -0.13
C ILE A 333 22.35 -23.12 -0.65
N GLU A 334 22.84 -24.37 -0.71
CA GLU A 334 22.07 -25.59 -0.98
C GLU A 334 21.86 -26.40 0.30
N ILE A 335 20.62 -26.75 0.64
CA ILE A 335 20.26 -27.74 1.66
C ILE A 335 19.92 -29.05 0.93
N SER A 336 20.74 -30.08 1.12
CA SER A 336 20.70 -31.28 0.29
C SER A 336 20.46 -32.56 1.11
N GLY A 337 19.30 -33.20 0.90
CA GLY A 337 18.95 -34.52 1.48
C GLY A 337 19.57 -35.71 0.73
N GLY A 338 20.30 -35.42 -0.37
CA GLY A 338 21.11 -36.39 -1.10
C GLY A 338 20.35 -37.53 -1.81
N GLY A 339 19.01 -37.50 -1.85
CA GLY A 339 18.14 -38.59 -2.32
C GLY A 339 17.87 -39.67 -1.27
N SER A 340 18.45 -39.54 -0.07
CA SER A 340 18.43 -40.57 0.98
C SER A 340 17.57 -40.21 2.19
N VAL A 341 17.43 -38.93 2.52
CA VAL A 341 16.72 -38.49 3.73
C VAL A 341 15.22 -38.73 3.62
N ASP A 342 14.68 -39.52 4.55
CA ASP A 342 13.25 -39.80 4.68
C ASP A 342 12.59 -38.78 5.62
N GLY A 343 12.01 -37.74 5.03
CA GLY A 343 11.43 -36.59 5.72
C GLY A 343 11.55 -35.31 4.88
N HIS A 344 11.20 -34.18 5.50
CA HIS A 344 11.25 -32.86 4.85
C HIS A 344 12.65 -32.25 4.86
N GLY A 345 12.92 -31.36 3.91
CA GLY A 345 14.13 -30.52 3.94
C GLY A 345 14.04 -29.46 5.03
N LEU A 346 12.97 -28.67 5.03
CA LEU A 346 12.54 -27.83 6.15
C LEU A 346 11.07 -28.11 6.50
N LEU A 347 10.78 -28.22 7.79
CA LEU A 347 9.42 -28.30 8.33
C LEU A 347 9.16 -27.08 9.21
N LEU A 348 8.28 -26.19 8.77
CA LEU A 348 7.88 -24.98 9.48
C LEU A 348 6.59 -25.30 10.26
N ALA A 349 6.67 -25.23 11.59
CA ALA A 349 5.56 -25.51 12.52
C ALA A 349 5.46 -24.39 13.56
N THR A 350 5.48 -23.15 13.05
CA THR A 350 5.60 -21.91 13.83
C THR A 350 4.66 -20.81 13.32
N CYS A 351 4.45 -19.80 14.16
CA CYS A 351 3.73 -18.57 13.84
C CYS A 351 4.69 -17.55 13.23
N GLY A 352 4.64 -17.40 11.91
CA GLY A 352 5.54 -16.53 11.16
C GLY A 352 6.91 -17.14 10.91
N ALA A 353 7.16 -17.44 9.64
CA ALA A 353 8.48 -17.80 9.16
C ALA A 353 8.75 -17.10 7.82
N GLU A 354 9.89 -16.44 7.70
CA GLU A 354 10.46 -16.01 6.42
C GLU A 354 11.55 -17.00 6.03
N VAL A 355 11.44 -17.61 4.86
CA VAL A 355 12.48 -18.50 4.30
C VAL A 355 12.87 -17.99 2.93
N ALA A 356 14.14 -17.61 2.79
CA ALA A 356 14.64 -16.80 1.70
C ALA A 356 15.96 -17.33 1.11
N ASN A 357 16.13 -17.19 -0.21
CA ASN A 357 17.43 -17.34 -0.88
C ASN A 357 18.13 -18.69 -0.63
N LEU A 358 17.38 -19.81 -0.65
CA LEU A 358 17.88 -21.17 -0.44
C LEU A 358 17.51 -22.08 -1.61
N ALA A 359 18.43 -22.97 -1.99
CA ALA A 359 18.11 -24.15 -2.79
C ALA A 359 17.84 -25.35 -1.87
N ILE A 360 16.79 -26.14 -2.12
CA ILE A 360 16.41 -27.29 -1.29
C ILE A 360 16.01 -28.49 -2.15
N GLY A 361 16.76 -29.59 -2.05
CA GLY A 361 16.62 -30.74 -2.95
C GLY A 361 17.03 -32.10 -2.35
N GLY A 362 16.54 -33.16 -2.98
CA GLY A 362 16.90 -34.54 -2.64
C GLY A 362 16.22 -35.13 -1.40
N PHE A 363 15.05 -34.66 -1.00
CA PHE A 363 14.28 -35.16 0.15
C PHE A 363 13.13 -36.07 -0.26
N ARG A 364 12.86 -37.15 0.50
CA ARG A 364 11.79 -38.11 0.16
C ARG A 364 10.37 -37.66 0.54
N ALA A 365 10.23 -36.52 1.21
CA ALA A 365 8.96 -35.81 1.40
C ALA A 365 8.99 -34.46 0.67
N ASN A 366 8.23 -33.47 1.16
CA ASN A 366 8.27 -32.11 0.63
C ASN A 366 9.65 -31.48 0.88
N GLY A 367 10.22 -30.75 -0.09
CA GLY A 367 11.45 -29.98 0.11
C GLY A 367 11.29 -28.93 1.23
N LEU A 368 10.18 -28.20 1.18
CA LEU A 368 9.72 -27.34 2.29
C LEU A 368 8.27 -27.70 2.63
N SER A 369 7.96 -27.81 3.92
CA SER A 369 6.61 -28.10 4.41
C SER A 369 6.16 -27.09 5.45
N VAL A 370 4.98 -26.49 5.25
CA VAL A 370 4.32 -25.61 6.22
C VAL A 370 3.20 -26.40 6.91
N ALA A 371 3.19 -26.42 8.23
CA ALA A 371 2.24 -27.17 9.05
C ALA A 371 1.54 -26.27 10.07
N ALA A 372 0.50 -26.80 10.72
CA ALA A 372 -0.09 -26.15 11.88
C ALA A 372 0.99 -25.79 12.93
N PRO A 373 0.97 -24.57 13.51
CA PRO A 373 1.97 -24.16 14.48
C PRO A 373 1.84 -24.96 15.78
N THR A 374 2.97 -25.23 16.42
CA THR A 374 3.02 -25.95 17.72
C THR A 374 2.52 -25.12 18.91
N SER A 375 2.30 -23.81 18.71
CA SER A 375 1.86 -22.84 19.70
C SER A 375 0.72 -21.98 19.15
N VAL A 376 -0.12 -21.42 20.03
CA VAL A 376 -1.15 -20.44 19.62
C VAL A 376 -0.47 -19.15 19.17
N CYS A 377 -0.80 -18.67 17.97
CA CYS A 377 -0.27 -17.41 17.45
C CYS A 377 -0.93 -16.22 18.15
N THR A 378 -0.16 -15.50 18.97
CA THR A 378 -0.62 -14.27 19.66
C THR A 378 -0.52 -13.02 18.78
N SER A 379 0.09 -13.13 17.61
CA SER A 379 0.18 -12.08 16.59
C SER A 379 0.30 -12.73 15.21
N TYR A 380 0.05 -11.93 14.18
CA TYR A 380 -0.41 -12.42 12.89
C TYR A 380 0.67 -12.23 11.86
N TYR A 381 1.43 -13.30 11.67
CA TYR A 381 2.51 -13.38 10.72
C TYR A 381 2.13 -14.38 9.63
N THR A 382 2.13 -13.93 8.39
CA THR A 382 2.16 -14.78 7.21
C THR A 382 3.41 -15.66 7.23
N THR A 383 3.40 -16.74 6.44
CA THR A 383 4.62 -17.48 6.10
C THR A 383 5.09 -16.98 4.74
N GLU A 384 6.28 -16.38 4.69
CA GLU A 384 6.88 -15.79 3.50
C GLU A 384 7.95 -16.74 2.94
N LEU A 385 7.71 -17.28 1.74
CA LEU A 385 8.61 -18.22 1.07
C LEU A 385 9.05 -17.60 -0.25
N HIS A 386 10.28 -17.07 -0.32
CA HIS A 386 10.69 -16.31 -1.51
C HIS A 386 12.13 -16.47 -1.98
N HIS A 387 12.34 -16.35 -3.30
CA HIS A 387 13.66 -16.56 -3.93
C HIS A 387 14.23 -17.96 -3.63
N LEU A 388 13.35 -18.97 -3.56
CA LEU A 388 13.71 -20.35 -3.23
C LEU A 388 13.81 -21.23 -4.49
N PHE A 389 14.81 -22.09 -4.55
CA PHE A 389 15.03 -23.05 -5.65
C PHE A 389 14.73 -24.47 -5.13
N ILE A 390 13.49 -24.93 -5.31
CA ILE A 390 12.95 -26.12 -4.65
C ILE A 390 12.76 -27.27 -5.65
N GLY A 391 13.53 -28.35 -5.45
CA GLY A 391 13.58 -29.51 -6.34
C GLY A 391 14.62 -29.40 -7.45
N THR A 392 15.40 -28.31 -7.49
CA THR A 392 16.48 -28.06 -8.44
C THR A 392 17.83 -27.96 -7.73
N ASP A 393 18.91 -27.92 -8.52
CA ASP A 393 20.20 -27.41 -8.06
C ASP A 393 20.17 -25.87 -7.91
N PRO A 394 21.20 -25.23 -7.32
CA PRO A 394 21.24 -23.77 -7.13
C PRO A 394 21.43 -22.95 -8.41
N THR A 395 21.70 -23.56 -9.57
CA THR A 395 21.60 -22.88 -10.88
C THR A 395 20.19 -22.99 -11.50
N GLY A 396 19.27 -23.70 -10.84
CA GLY A 396 17.89 -23.89 -11.27
C GLY A 396 17.76 -24.57 -12.64
N SER A 397 18.76 -25.35 -13.04
CA SER A 397 18.91 -25.90 -14.40
C SER A 397 18.88 -27.43 -14.43
N PHE A 398 19.15 -28.08 -13.29
CA PHE A 398 19.15 -29.53 -13.13
C PHE A 398 18.26 -29.94 -11.96
N ALA A 399 17.59 -31.09 -12.08
CA ALA A 399 16.76 -31.61 -11.00
C ALA A 399 17.60 -32.07 -9.80
N ARG A 400 17.07 -31.83 -8.60
CA ARG A 400 17.44 -32.42 -7.31
C ARG A 400 16.14 -32.88 -6.63
N PRO A 401 15.45 -33.91 -7.18
CA PRO A 401 14.04 -34.13 -6.88
C PRO A 401 13.77 -34.29 -5.40
N ASN A 402 12.83 -33.51 -4.89
CA ASN A 402 12.09 -33.88 -3.70
C ASN A 402 10.91 -34.77 -4.10
N ALA A 403 10.15 -35.32 -3.14
CA ALA A 403 8.87 -35.92 -3.49
C ALA A 403 7.88 -34.84 -3.97
N ARG A 404 7.77 -33.73 -3.24
CA ARG A 404 7.03 -32.52 -3.66
C ARG A 404 7.90 -31.29 -3.41
N GLY A 405 7.65 -30.19 -4.10
CA GLY A 405 8.39 -28.96 -3.86
C GLY A 405 8.03 -28.33 -2.51
N ILE A 406 6.97 -27.52 -2.50
CA ILE A 406 6.40 -26.91 -1.30
C ILE A 406 5.06 -27.59 -0.97
N GLY A 407 4.87 -28.02 0.28
CA GLY A 407 3.58 -28.53 0.75
C GLY A 407 3.03 -27.71 1.91
N THR A 408 1.71 -27.49 1.95
CA THR A 408 1.05 -26.84 3.11
C THR A 408 -0.04 -27.71 3.73
N SER A 409 -0.12 -27.64 5.05
CA SER A 409 -1.02 -28.41 5.92
C SER A 409 -1.47 -27.55 7.11
N VAL A 410 -1.76 -26.28 6.82
CA VAL A 410 -2.22 -25.30 7.80
C VAL A 410 -3.76 -25.32 7.84
N PRO A 411 -4.41 -25.28 9.02
CA PRO A 411 -5.87 -25.13 9.08
C PRO A 411 -6.31 -23.81 8.45
N ASN A 412 -7.34 -23.86 7.62
CA ASN A 412 -7.97 -22.70 6.98
C ASN A 412 -9.47 -22.94 6.85
N GLY A 413 -10.25 -21.87 6.88
CA GLY A 413 -11.68 -21.92 6.64
C GLY A 413 -12.07 -22.25 5.19
N ASN A 414 -13.38 -22.35 4.98
CA ASN A 414 -14.01 -22.53 3.67
C ASN A 414 -14.96 -21.38 3.29
N ASP A 415 -14.97 -20.31 4.08
CA ASP A 415 -15.67 -19.05 3.81
C ASP A 415 -14.86 -17.84 4.31
N PHE A 416 -15.28 -16.63 3.95
CA PHE A 416 -14.64 -15.37 4.36
C PHE A 416 -14.55 -15.20 5.89
N ASN A 417 -15.51 -15.75 6.64
CA ASN A 417 -15.57 -15.62 8.10
C ASN A 417 -14.54 -16.51 8.81
N SER A 418 -14.21 -17.66 8.24
CA SER A 418 -13.29 -18.67 8.79
C SER A 418 -11.91 -18.70 8.11
N ALA A 419 -11.74 -18.03 6.97
CA ALA A 419 -10.46 -17.97 6.25
C ALA A 419 -9.35 -17.31 7.08
N GLY A 420 -8.17 -17.93 7.08
CA GLY A 420 -6.97 -17.46 7.77
C GLY A 420 -5.98 -16.74 6.86
N VAL A 421 -4.83 -16.38 7.44
CA VAL A 421 -3.72 -15.74 6.70
C VAL A 421 -3.10 -16.69 5.67
N PRO A 422 -2.64 -16.18 4.51
CA PRO A 422 -2.02 -16.99 3.48
C PRO A 422 -0.59 -17.43 3.82
N THR A 423 -0.15 -18.53 3.20
CA THR A 423 1.27 -18.76 2.90
C THR A 423 1.57 -18.08 1.57
N ASN A 424 2.51 -17.13 1.59
CA ASN A 424 2.97 -16.39 0.42
C ASN A 424 4.18 -17.10 -0.21
N ILE A 425 4.14 -17.33 -1.52
CA ILE A 425 5.18 -18.02 -2.30
C ILE A 425 5.55 -17.10 -3.48
N ALA A 426 6.70 -16.43 -3.40
CA ALA A 426 7.04 -15.35 -4.33
C ALA A 426 8.44 -15.50 -4.95
N ASN A 427 8.61 -15.24 -6.24
CA ASN A 427 9.92 -15.27 -6.92
C ASN A 427 10.64 -16.64 -6.83
N CYS A 428 9.91 -17.76 -6.70
CA CYS A 428 10.47 -19.09 -6.46
C CYS A 428 10.62 -19.91 -7.76
N VAL A 429 11.58 -20.82 -7.80
CA VAL A 429 11.74 -21.84 -8.84
C VAL A 429 11.38 -23.19 -8.21
N ILE A 430 10.28 -23.80 -8.65
CA ILE A 430 9.68 -24.97 -8.00
C ILE A 430 9.47 -26.05 -9.07
N SER A 431 10.55 -26.77 -9.35
CA SER A 431 10.73 -27.55 -10.58
C SER A 431 11.50 -28.84 -10.31
N GLY A 432 11.35 -29.85 -11.18
CA GLY A 432 12.08 -31.12 -11.06
C GLY A 432 11.66 -32.03 -9.89
N ASN A 433 10.50 -31.80 -9.26
CA ASN A 433 10.00 -32.62 -8.16
C ASN A 433 9.28 -33.89 -8.67
N THR A 434 9.25 -34.94 -7.84
CA THR A 434 8.73 -36.28 -8.23
C THR A 434 7.20 -36.30 -8.41
N PHE A 435 6.51 -35.50 -7.61
CA PHE A 435 5.09 -35.15 -7.70
C PHE A 435 5.00 -33.62 -7.86
N SER A 436 3.97 -32.97 -7.30
CA SER A 436 3.65 -31.57 -7.54
C SER A 436 4.73 -30.59 -7.10
N GLY A 437 4.81 -29.46 -7.81
CA GLY A 437 5.64 -28.31 -7.42
C GLY A 437 5.14 -27.70 -6.12
N VAL A 438 3.90 -27.19 -6.13
CA VAL A 438 3.20 -26.74 -4.91
C VAL A 438 2.01 -27.65 -4.62
N PHE A 439 1.86 -28.08 -3.37
CA PHE A 439 0.81 -28.99 -2.92
C PHE A 439 0.15 -28.49 -1.63
N GLY A 440 -0.81 -27.58 -1.77
CA GLY A 440 -1.57 -27.05 -0.65
C GLY A 440 -2.69 -27.98 -0.24
N LEU A 441 -2.39 -29.01 0.55
CA LEU A 441 -3.42 -29.93 1.08
C LEU A 441 -4.46 -29.16 1.90
N SER A 442 -3.98 -28.22 2.73
CA SER A 442 -4.79 -27.19 3.36
C SER A 442 -3.97 -25.93 3.64
N GLY A 443 -4.66 -24.79 3.78
CA GLY A 443 -4.06 -23.47 3.92
C GLY A 443 -4.36 -22.62 2.70
N ARG A 444 -4.62 -21.33 2.92
CA ARG A 444 -4.71 -20.34 1.86
C ARG A 444 -3.31 -20.13 1.26
N LEU A 445 -3.19 -20.14 -0.07
CA LEU A 445 -1.95 -19.88 -0.79
C LEU A 445 -2.04 -18.58 -1.57
N ASN A 446 -0.96 -17.80 -1.58
CA ASN A 446 -0.71 -16.76 -2.57
C ASN A 446 0.58 -17.12 -3.32
N ILE A 447 0.55 -17.24 -4.65
CA ILE A 447 1.70 -17.65 -5.46
C ILE A 447 1.96 -16.60 -6.54
N THR A 448 3.12 -15.94 -6.54
CA THR A 448 3.47 -14.85 -7.48
C THR A 448 4.90 -14.98 -8.03
N ASN A 449 5.14 -14.43 -9.23
CA ASN A 449 6.43 -14.40 -9.93
C ASN A 449 7.23 -15.73 -9.92
N SER A 450 6.54 -16.87 -9.81
CA SER A 450 7.18 -18.17 -9.56
C SER A 450 7.19 -19.04 -10.81
N ARG A 451 8.25 -19.82 -10.96
CA ARG A 451 8.59 -20.62 -12.14
C ARG A 451 8.46 -22.10 -11.79
N ILE A 452 7.47 -22.78 -12.35
CA ILE A 452 6.98 -24.09 -11.91
C ILE A 452 6.97 -25.06 -13.08
N GLY A 453 7.90 -26.01 -13.07
CA GLY A 453 8.11 -27.00 -14.15
C GLY A 453 9.04 -26.53 -15.28
N VAL A 454 9.64 -25.35 -15.13
CA VAL A 454 10.68 -24.77 -16.03
C VAL A 454 11.98 -24.47 -15.28
N LYS A 455 13.06 -24.21 -16.01
CA LYS A 455 14.34 -23.75 -15.44
C LYS A 455 14.26 -22.32 -14.89
N ALA A 456 15.20 -21.95 -14.02
CA ALA A 456 15.26 -20.63 -13.38
C ALA A 456 15.40 -19.47 -14.38
N THR A 457 16.32 -19.59 -15.34
CA THR A 457 16.72 -18.49 -16.24
C THR A 457 16.12 -18.59 -17.65
N THR A 458 15.45 -19.70 -17.98
CA THR A 458 14.88 -19.97 -19.30
C THR A 458 13.57 -20.72 -19.17
N ASP A 459 12.63 -20.50 -20.10
CA ASP A 459 11.34 -21.21 -20.17
C ASP A 459 11.46 -22.67 -20.69
N GLU A 460 12.67 -23.21 -20.63
CA GLU A 460 13.01 -24.59 -20.95
C GLU A 460 12.43 -25.57 -19.90
N PRO A 461 12.01 -26.79 -20.31
CA PRO A 461 11.43 -27.77 -19.38
C PRO A 461 12.38 -28.18 -18.24
N LEU A 462 11.82 -28.22 -17.03
CA LEU A 462 12.36 -28.90 -15.84
C LEU A 462 11.18 -29.42 -15.00
N PRO A 463 10.41 -30.39 -15.54
CA PRO A 463 9.03 -30.64 -15.14
C PRO A 463 8.90 -31.20 -13.72
N ASN A 464 7.78 -30.89 -13.06
CA ASN A 464 7.31 -31.62 -11.88
C ASN A 464 6.50 -32.85 -12.34
N GLY A 465 6.56 -33.97 -11.61
CA GLY A 465 6.02 -35.26 -12.06
C GLY A 465 4.49 -35.41 -11.98
N THR A 466 3.81 -34.54 -11.23
CA THR A 466 2.34 -34.40 -11.23
C THR A 466 1.96 -32.93 -11.42
N SER A 467 0.75 -32.51 -11.05
CA SER A 467 0.24 -31.16 -11.27
C SER A 467 1.14 -30.05 -10.70
N GLY A 468 1.30 -28.93 -11.43
CA GLY A 468 2.27 -27.88 -11.11
C GLY A 468 1.97 -27.19 -9.77
N VAL A 469 0.73 -26.71 -9.63
CA VAL A 469 0.13 -26.25 -8.38
C VAL A 469 -1.11 -27.10 -8.10
N PHE A 470 -1.23 -27.61 -6.88
CA PHE A 470 -2.44 -28.26 -6.37
C PHE A 470 -3.00 -27.49 -5.17
N ILE A 471 -4.30 -27.17 -5.22
CA ILE A 471 -5.06 -26.45 -4.17
C ILE A 471 -6.15 -27.39 -3.64
N GLY A 472 -5.91 -27.93 -2.45
CA GLY A 472 -6.78 -28.87 -1.75
C GLY A 472 -7.95 -28.23 -1.02
N THR A 473 -8.73 -29.04 -0.29
CA THR A 473 -10.02 -28.66 0.30
C THR A 473 -9.96 -27.53 1.35
N GLY A 474 -8.77 -27.22 1.87
CA GLY A 474 -8.52 -26.05 2.73
C GLY A 474 -8.00 -24.81 1.98
N GLY A 475 -8.14 -24.75 0.66
CA GLY A 475 -7.55 -23.72 -0.20
C GLY A 475 -8.43 -22.50 -0.51
N TYR A 476 -9.52 -22.27 0.22
CA TYR A 476 -10.42 -21.13 0.00
C TYR A 476 -9.69 -19.78 0.02
N GLY A 477 -10.05 -18.88 -0.90
CA GLY A 477 -9.49 -17.53 -0.99
C GLY A 477 -8.09 -17.44 -1.62
N SER A 478 -7.54 -18.56 -2.13
CA SER A 478 -6.16 -18.62 -2.65
C SER A 478 -5.97 -17.84 -3.95
N VAL A 479 -4.76 -17.33 -4.18
CA VAL A 479 -4.38 -16.57 -5.37
C VAL A 479 -3.20 -17.24 -6.06
N VAL A 480 -3.32 -17.47 -7.37
CA VAL A 480 -2.22 -17.86 -8.26
C VAL A 480 -2.07 -16.75 -9.30
N GLY A 481 -0.98 -15.99 -9.19
CA GLY A 481 -0.67 -14.82 -10.00
C GLY A 481 -1.13 -13.52 -9.34
N ALA A 482 -1.40 -12.50 -10.15
CA ALA A 482 -1.73 -11.17 -9.64
C ALA A 482 -3.19 -11.07 -9.17
N ASP A 483 -3.42 -10.60 -7.93
CA ASP A 483 -4.78 -10.34 -7.44
C ASP A 483 -5.35 -9.03 -8.02
N PHE A 484 -6.69 -8.96 -8.14
CA PHE A 484 -7.37 -7.88 -8.86
C PHE A 484 -8.17 -6.97 -7.92
N LEU A 485 -7.60 -5.82 -7.54
CA LEU A 485 -8.36 -4.63 -7.18
C LEU A 485 -7.61 -3.33 -7.54
N GLY A 486 -8.02 -2.69 -8.65
CA GLY A 486 -7.92 -1.24 -8.88
C GLY A 486 -6.55 -0.61 -9.14
N PHE A 487 -5.43 -1.22 -8.75
CA PHE A 487 -4.09 -0.72 -9.02
C PHE A 487 -3.47 -1.41 -10.25
N PRO A 488 -2.59 -0.72 -11.01
CA PRO A 488 -1.89 -1.34 -12.14
C PRO A 488 -0.89 -2.37 -11.62
N THR A 489 -1.29 -3.65 -11.60
CA THR A 489 -0.40 -4.78 -11.33
C THR A 489 0.75 -4.74 -12.34
N SER A 490 1.98 -4.64 -11.87
CA SER A 490 3.13 -4.71 -12.76
C SER A 490 3.24 -6.12 -13.35
N THR A 491 3.89 -6.23 -14.51
CA THR A 491 4.10 -7.52 -15.19
C THR A 491 5.03 -8.48 -14.43
N THR A 492 5.49 -8.08 -13.24
CA THR A 492 6.34 -8.84 -12.31
C THR A 492 5.63 -10.00 -11.65
N ASP A 493 4.31 -9.94 -11.44
CA ASP A 493 3.65 -10.86 -10.50
C ASP A 493 3.21 -12.19 -11.15
N ALA A 494 3.39 -12.31 -12.47
CA ALA A 494 3.00 -13.43 -13.30
C ALA A 494 3.82 -14.71 -13.04
N ASN A 495 3.16 -15.81 -12.71
CA ASN A 495 3.84 -17.12 -12.66
C ASN A 495 4.05 -17.70 -14.06
N VAL A 496 5.04 -18.58 -14.19
CA VAL A 496 5.25 -19.48 -15.32
C VAL A 496 5.00 -20.91 -14.85
N ILE A 497 3.99 -21.59 -15.39
CA ILE A 497 3.53 -22.91 -14.94
C ILE A 497 3.41 -23.85 -16.16
N ALA A 498 4.48 -24.58 -16.46
CA ALA A 498 4.58 -25.32 -17.72
C ALA A 498 5.23 -26.69 -17.59
N PHE A 499 4.96 -27.57 -18.56
CA PHE A 499 5.52 -28.93 -18.67
C PHE A 499 5.20 -29.91 -17.53
N ASN A 500 4.32 -29.56 -16.60
CA ASN A 500 4.03 -30.38 -15.43
C ASN A 500 3.31 -31.69 -15.83
N GLY A 501 3.56 -32.77 -15.09
CA GLY A 501 3.16 -34.14 -15.46
C GLY A 501 1.66 -34.45 -15.42
N GLU A 502 0.84 -33.49 -15.00
CA GLU A 502 -0.64 -33.51 -15.01
C GLU A 502 -1.13 -32.10 -15.40
N THR A 503 -2.10 -31.53 -14.66
CA THR A 503 -2.66 -30.19 -14.83
C THR A 503 -1.65 -29.09 -14.43
N GLY A 504 -1.73 -27.91 -15.06
CA GLY A 504 -0.96 -26.74 -14.64
C GLY A 504 -1.32 -26.27 -13.23
N VAL A 505 -2.58 -25.86 -13.04
CA VAL A 505 -3.19 -25.52 -11.74
C VAL A 505 -4.43 -26.38 -11.49
N ALA A 506 -4.36 -27.29 -10.52
CA ALA A 506 -5.43 -28.19 -10.13
C ALA A 506 -6.11 -27.71 -8.83
N ILE A 507 -7.44 -27.56 -8.85
CA ILE A 507 -8.24 -27.20 -7.68
C ILE A 507 -9.16 -28.38 -7.30
N ALA A 508 -9.18 -28.74 -6.02
CA ALA A 508 -10.04 -29.80 -5.52
C ALA A 508 -11.53 -29.39 -5.51
N ALA A 509 -12.40 -30.37 -5.80
CA ALA A 509 -13.86 -30.19 -5.80
C ALA A 509 -14.39 -29.48 -4.54
N GLY A 510 -15.23 -28.46 -4.76
CA GLY A 510 -15.90 -27.70 -3.70
C GLY A 510 -15.09 -26.52 -3.11
N VAL A 511 -13.82 -26.35 -3.49
CA VAL A 511 -13.04 -25.14 -3.16
C VAL A 511 -13.58 -23.94 -3.96
N LYS A 512 -13.65 -22.76 -3.32
CA LYS A 512 -14.26 -21.54 -3.87
C LYS A 512 -13.32 -20.34 -3.73
N ASP A 513 -13.65 -19.29 -4.48
CA ASP A 513 -12.95 -18.00 -4.43
C ASP A 513 -11.43 -18.13 -4.59
N VAL A 514 -11.02 -18.92 -5.60
CA VAL A 514 -9.62 -19.06 -6.02
C VAL A 514 -9.36 -18.26 -7.29
N ALA A 515 -8.44 -17.31 -7.21
CA ALA A 515 -8.04 -16.45 -8.31
C ALA A 515 -6.88 -17.09 -9.10
N ILE A 516 -6.98 -17.15 -10.43
CA ILE A 516 -5.88 -17.60 -11.31
C ILE A 516 -5.71 -16.57 -12.43
N ARG A 517 -4.86 -15.56 -12.24
CA ARG A 517 -4.78 -14.41 -13.16
C ARG A 517 -3.35 -14.07 -13.58
N ASN A 518 -3.20 -13.60 -14.82
CA ASN A 518 -1.93 -13.14 -15.42
C ASN A 518 -0.80 -14.19 -15.44
N ASN A 519 -1.06 -15.46 -15.12
CA ASN A 519 -0.10 -16.55 -15.25
C ASN A 519 0.14 -16.90 -16.72
N ARG A 520 1.35 -17.36 -17.04
CA ARG A 520 1.65 -18.07 -18.28
C ARG A 520 1.60 -19.56 -18.00
N ILE A 521 0.64 -20.26 -18.60
CA ILE A 521 0.40 -21.69 -18.39
C ILE A 521 0.43 -22.37 -19.76
N TRP A 522 1.31 -23.35 -19.99
CA TRP A 522 1.35 -24.10 -21.26
C TRP A 522 2.12 -25.44 -21.19
N SER A 523 1.89 -26.32 -22.16
CA SER A 523 2.49 -27.65 -22.33
C SER A 523 2.39 -28.55 -21.10
N ASN A 524 1.40 -28.37 -20.23
CA ASN A 524 1.11 -29.32 -19.17
C ASN A 524 0.48 -30.59 -19.78
N LYS A 525 0.49 -31.71 -19.06
CA LYS A 525 0.07 -33.01 -19.62
C LYS A 525 -1.46 -33.20 -19.62
N LEU A 526 -2.14 -32.51 -18.73
CA LEU A 526 -3.60 -32.32 -18.71
C LEU A 526 -3.88 -30.82 -18.88
N LEU A 527 -5.09 -30.37 -18.55
CA LEU A 527 -5.51 -28.97 -18.71
C LEU A 527 -4.55 -27.96 -18.05
N GLY A 528 -4.50 -26.74 -18.58
CA GLY A 528 -3.78 -25.65 -17.91
C GLY A 528 -4.38 -25.30 -16.53
N ILE A 529 -5.71 -25.37 -16.42
CA ILE A 529 -6.48 -25.18 -15.18
C ILE A 529 -7.58 -26.25 -15.14
N ASP A 530 -7.83 -26.85 -13.98
CA ASP A 530 -8.91 -27.83 -13.73
C ASP A 530 -9.58 -27.50 -12.39
N VAL A 531 -10.90 -27.27 -12.37
CA VAL A 531 -11.66 -26.72 -11.22
C VAL A 531 -12.68 -27.73 -10.67
N GLY A 532 -12.19 -28.91 -10.33
CA GLY A 532 -12.95 -29.97 -9.69
C GLY A 532 -12.25 -31.33 -9.71
N LEU A 533 -11.26 -31.49 -10.58
CA LEU A 533 -10.63 -32.74 -10.98
C LEU A 533 -11.58 -33.64 -11.82
N ASP A 534 -12.56 -33.02 -12.47
CA ASP A 534 -13.52 -33.63 -13.39
C ASP A 534 -13.20 -33.37 -14.88
N GLY A 535 -12.10 -32.68 -15.18
CA GLY A 535 -11.74 -32.24 -16.52
C GLY A 535 -12.50 -30.97 -16.91
N PRO A 536 -12.80 -30.73 -18.20
CA PRO A 536 -13.38 -29.45 -18.62
C PRO A 536 -14.73 -29.13 -17.97
N THR A 537 -14.73 -28.15 -17.08
CA THR A 537 -15.89 -27.71 -16.28
C THR A 537 -17.12 -27.49 -17.16
N ALA A 538 -18.20 -28.21 -16.86
CA ALA A 538 -19.48 -28.04 -17.54
C ALA A 538 -20.15 -26.71 -17.17
N SER A 539 -20.75 -26.01 -18.15
CA SER A 539 -21.40 -24.72 -17.92
C SER A 539 -22.53 -24.81 -16.88
N ALA A 540 -22.39 -24.07 -15.78
CA ALA A 540 -23.33 -24.01 -14.67
C ALA A 540 -24.29 -22.79 -14.79
N PRO A 541 -25.39 -22.72 -14.00
CA PRO A 541 -26.36 -21.61 -14.05
C PRO A 541 -25.88 -20.24 -13.50
N GLY A 542 -24.56 -20.07 -13.29
CA GLY A 542 -23.93 -18.81 -12.89
C GLY A 542 -24.06 -18.41 -11.42
N THR A 543 -24.72 -19.19 -10.57
CA THR A 543 -25.10 -18.77 -9.21
C THR A 543 -23.90 -18.66 -8.26
N PHE A 544 -24.05 -17.90 -7.18
CA PHE A 544 -22.99 -17.73 -6.19
C PHE A 544 -22.74 -19.05 -5.44
N GLY A 545 -21.59 -19.66 -5.73
CA GLY A 545 -21.21 -20.98 -5.23
C GLY A 545 -21.09 -22.06 -6.31
N ASP A 546 -21.60 -21.82 -7.52
CA ASP A 546 -21.28 -22.61 -8.72
C ASP A 546 -19.85 -22.31 -9.20
N PRO A 547 -19.20 -23.22 -9.96
CA PRO A 547 -18.01 -22.90 -10.76
C PRO A 547 -18.24 -21.69 -11.69
N VAL A 548 -17.16 -20.98 -12.04
CA VAL A 548 -17.24 -19.84 -12.96
C VAL A 548 -17.16 -20.36 -14.39
N ASN A 549 -18.18 -20.05 -15.20
CA ASN A 549 -18.24 -20.45 -16.60
C ASN A 549 -17.08 -19.84 -17.41
N ALA A 550 -16.33 -20.70 -18.10
CA ALA A 550 -15.32 -20.27 -19.07
C ALA A 550 -15.98 -19.54 -20.26
N PRO A 551 -15.29 -18.57 -20.90
CA PRO A 551 -15.79 -17.91 -22.11
C PRO A 551 -15.98 -18.88 -23.27
N VAL A 552 -16.94 -18.57 -24.15
CA VAL A 552 -17.10 -19.22 -25.45
C VAL A 552 -16.62 -18.23 -26.51
N LEU A 553 -15.45 -18.48 -27.09
CA LEU A 553 -14.92 -17.66 -28.19
C LEU A 553 -15.66 -17.99 -29.49
N THR A 554 -16.09 -16.96 -30.21
CA THR A 554 -16.94 -17.05 -31.41
C THR A 554 -16.23 -16.56 -32.67
N ASN A 555 -15.23 -15.68 -32.56
CA ASN A 555 -14.45 -15.14 -33.67
C ASN A 555 -12.99 -14.87 -33.27
N ALA A 556 -12.05 -15.11 -34.17
CA ALA A 556 -10.67 -14.67 -34.09
C ALA A 556 -10.12 -14.49 -35.52
N HIS A 557 -9.83 -13.26 -35.92
CA HIS A 557 -9.30 -12.94 -37.25
C HIS A 557 -8.37 -11.71 -37.24
N PHE A 558 -7.44 -11.64 -38.18
CA PHE A 558 -6.60 -10.47 -38.39
C PHE A 558 -7.25 -9.46 -39.35
N ASP A 559 -7.43 -8.21 -38.91
CA ASP A 559 -7.76 -7.09 -39.78
C ASP A 559 -6.47 -6.35 -40.23
N PRO A 560 -6.09 -6.43 -41.53
CA PRO A 560 -4.93 -5.72 -42.06
C PRO A 560 -5.15 -4.20 -42.20
N VAL A 561 -6.38 -3.68 -42.07
CA VAL A 561 -6.67 -2.24 -42.19
C VAL A 561 -6.36 -1.51 -40.89
N SER A 562 -6.80 -2.04 -39.74
CA SER A 562 -6.41 -1.53 -38.41
C SER A 562 -5.10 -2.11 -37.88
N ASN A 563 -4.55 -3.15 -38.54
CA ASN A 563 -3.39 -3.93 -38.10
C ASN A 563 -3.58 -4.52 -36.69
N LYS A 564 -4.75 -5.12 -36.46
CA LYS A 564 -5.16 -5.72 -35.19
C LYS A 564 -5.77 -7.10 -35.39
N THR A 565 -5.61 -7.97 -34.40
CA THR A 565 -6.35 -9.22 -34.33
C THR A 565 -7.62 -8.99 -33.51
N ILE A 566 -8.79 -9.13 -34.14
CA ILE A 566 -10.11 -8.98 -33.53
C ILE A 566 -10.55 -10.33 -32.98
N ILE A 567 -10.96 -10.35 -31.71
CA ILE A 567 -11.36 -11.52 -30.95
C ILE A 567 -12.72 -11.24 -30.32
N GLU A 568 -13.68 -12.15 -30.49
CA GLU A 568 -15.05 -12.00 -30.00
C GLU A 568 -15.49 -13.27 -29.27
N GLY A 569 -16.37 -13.11 -28.28
CA GLY A 569 -16.90 -14.23 -27.51
C GLY A 569 -17.98 -13.83 -26.51
N ASP A 570 -18.53 -14.84 -25.84
CA ASP A 570 -19.68 -14.73 -24.95
C ASP A 570 -19.45 -15.49 -23.63
N ILE A 571 -20.01 -14.96 -22.53
CA ILE A 571 -20.02 -15.63 -21.23
C ILE A 571 -21.33 -16.41 -21.06
N PRO A 572 -21.30 -17.75 -20.89
CA PRO A 572 -22.50 -18.55 -20.62
C PRO A 572 -23.17 -18.20 -19.28
N ASP A 573 -24.51 -18.15 -19.31
CA ASP A 573 -25.44 -17.93 -18.19
C ASP A 573 -24.97 -16.96 -17.08
N THR A 574 -25.12 -15.66 -17.34
CA THR A 574 -24.65 -14.55 -16.50
C THR A 574 -25.58 -14.15 -15.35
N LYS A 575 -26.47 -15.06 -14.90
CA LYS A 575 -27.35 -14.79 -13.75
C LYS A 575 -26.52 -14.45 -12.51
N ASN A 576 -26.69 -13.22 -12.02
CA ASN A 576 -25.91 -12.62 -10.93
C ASN A 576 -24.46 -12.25 -11.30
N ILE A 577 -24.23 -11.61 -12.47
CA ILE A 577 -23.06 -10.71 -12.59
C ILE A 577 -23.05 -9.76 -11.39
N SER A 578 -21.93 -9.75 -10.68
CA SER A 578 -21.69 -8.85 -9.56
C SER A 578 -21.73 -7.39 -10.02
N VAL A 579 -22.15 -6.48 -9.15
CA VAL A 579 -22.09 -5.02 -9.39
C VAL A 579 -20.66 -4.48 -9.64
N THR A 580 -19.63 -5.31 -9.45
CA THR A 580 -18.23 -5.02 -9.80
C THR A 580 -17.76 -5.59 -11.16
N GLY A 581 -18.63 -6.26 -11.90
CA GLY A 581 -18.36 -6.76 -13.26
C GLY A 581 -17.65 -8.12 -13.34
N LEU A 582 -17.33 -8.52 -14.58
CA LEU A 582 -16.53 -9.71 -14.92
C LEU A 582 -15.24 -9.27 -15.62
N GLY A 583 -14.11 -9.88 -15.26
CA GLY A 583 -12.83 -9.65 -15.93
C GLY A 583 -12.41 -10.84 -16.79
N ILE A 584 -12.46 -10.69 -18.11
CA ILE A 584 -12.02 -11.69 -19.08
C ILE A 584 -10.54 -11.46 -19.37
N ASN A 585 -9.67 -12.43 -19.04
CA ASN A 585 -8.26 -12.43 -19.45
C ASN A 585 -8.12 -13.26 -20.73
N ILE A 586 -7.41 -12.73 -21.73
CA ILE A 586 -7.29 -13.30 -23.08
C ILE A 586 -5.82 -13.62 -23.37
N TYR A 587 -5.56 -14.80 -23.94
CA TYR A 587 -4.24 -15.36 -24.16
C TYR A 587 -4.08 -15.82 -25.61
N ALA A 588 -2.83 -15.83 -26.07
CA ALA A 588 -2.41 -16.47 -27.31
C ALA A 588 -1.38 -17.58 -27.00
N SER A 589 -1.48 -18.68 -27.74
CA SER A 589 -0.60 -19.84 -27.66
C SER A 589 -0.16 -20.29 -29.06
N ASP A 590 1.08 -20.73 -29.21
CA ASP A 590 1.69 -21.06 -30.50
C ASP A 590 1.16 -22.37 -31.11
N ALA A 591 0.45 -23.17 -30.32
CA ALA A 591 -0.19 -24.42 -30.71
C ALA A 591 -1.53 -24.61 -29.99
N ALA A 592 -2.38 -25.50 -30.52
CA ALA A 592 -3.56 -26.00 -29.82
C ALA A 592 -3.15 -26.94 -28.67
N ASP A 593 -3.90 -26.89 -27.57
CA ASP A 593 -3.84 -27.92 -26.54
C ASP A 593 -4.43 -29.25 -27.07
N PRO A 594 -3.84 -30.42 -26.77
CA PRO A 594 -4.34 -31.72 -27.23
C PRO A 594 -5.77 -32.10 -26.80
N SER A 595 -6.32 -31.49 -25.74
CA SER A 595 -7.71 -31.68 -25.29
C SER A 595 -8.72 -30.82 -26.05
N GLY A 596 -8.26 -29.78 -26.76
CA GLY A 596 -9.10 -28.74 -27.37
C GLY A 596 -9.59 -27.65 -26.40
N TYR A 597 -9.39 -27.83 -25.09
CA TYR A 597 -9.53 -26.78 -24.07
C TYR A 597 -8.13 -26.20 -23.85
N GLY A 598 -7.93 -24.97 -24.34
CA GLY A 598 -6.58 -24.47 -24.58
C GLY A 598 -5.86 -24.02 -23.31
N GLU A 599 -4.56 -23.81 -23.40
CA GLU A 599 -3.77 -23.19 -22.32
C GLU A 599 -3.49 -21.70 -22.63
N GLY A 600 -2.87 -21.00 -21.69
CA GLY A 600 -2.59 -19.55 -21.75
C GLY A 600 -1.10 -19.24 -21.76
N GLN A 601 -0.40 -19.55 -22.85
CA GLN A 601 1.07 -19.42 -22.95
C GLN A 601 1.55 -17.96 -22.81
N ARG A 602 0.78 -17.01 -23.34
CA ARG A 602 1.08 -15.57 -23.33
C ARG A 602 -0.22 -14.77 -23.20
N SER A 603 -0.37 -14.01 -22.11
CA SER A 603 -1.45 -13.01 -22.00
C SER A 603 -1.30 -11.95 -23.09
N ILE A 604 -2.38 -11.64 -23.79
CA ILE A 604 -2.44 -10.59 -24.82
C ILE A 604 -3.35 -9.41 -24.43
N GLY A 605 -4.10 -9.54 -23.33
CA GLY A 605 -4.88 -8.45 -22.75
C GLY A 605 -6.06 -8.94 -21.91
N SER A 606 -6.98 -8.02 -21.63
CA SER A 606 -8.20 -8.30 -20.87
C SER A 606 -9.32 -7.33 -21.20
N VAL A 607 -10.56 -7.79 -21.07
CA VAL A 607 -11.79 -6.98 -21.16
C VAL A 607 -12.54 -7.05 -19.84
N THR A 608 -13.11 -5.93 -19.38
CA THR A 608 -14.03 -5.90 -18.24
C THR A 608 -15.45 -5.68 -18.75
N LEU A 609 -16.36 -6.62 -18.47
CA LEU A 609 -17.79 -6.46 -18.73
C LEU A 609 -18.48 -5.89 -17.49
N LEU A 610 -19.40 -4.95 -17.72
CA LEU A 610 -20.16 -4.24 -16.70
C LEU A 610 -21.65 -4.34 -17.02
N GLY A 611 -22.50 -4.58 -16.02
CA GLY A 611 -23.93 -4.77 -16.25
C GLY A 611 -24.28 -6.19 -16.75
N PRO A 612 -25.39 -6.36 -17.50
CA PRO A 612 -25.89 -7.67 -17.90
C PRO A 612 -25.22 -8.26 -19.16
N ASP A 613 -24.35 -7.48 -19.83
CA ASP A 613 -23.80 -7.83 -21.14
C ASP A 613 -22.94 -9.10 -21.06
N THR A 614 -23.25 -10.07 -21.93
CA THR A 614 -22.56 -11.37 -22.01
C THR A 614 -21.44 -11.38 -23.03
N HIS A 615 -21.57 -10.53 -24.05
CA HIS A 615 -20.71 -10.50 -25.23
C HIS A 615 -19.52 -9.55 -25.03
N PHE A 616 -18.34 -9.94 -25.50
CA PHE A 616 -17.16 -9.10 -25.53
C PHE A 616 -16.46 -9.12 -26.88
N GLN A 617 -15.87 -7.97 -27.24
CA GLN A 617 -14.92 -7.83 -28.34
C GLN A 617 -13.60 -7.29 -27.78
N PHE A 618 -12.48 -7.83 -28.27
CA PHE A 618 -11.12 -7.39 -27.96
C PHE A 618 -10.31 -7.23 -29.25
N ALA A 619 -9.36 -6.30 -29.26
CA ALA A 619 -8.60 -5.96 -30.46
C ALA A 619 -7.09 -5.85 -30.16
N ALA A 620 -6.42 -7.00 -30.19
CA ALA A 620 -4.98 -7.13 -29.93
C ALA A 620 -4.16 -6.45 -31.04
N ASP A 621 -3.03 -5.83 -30.68
CA ASP A 621 -2.16 -5.20 -31.68
C ASP A 621 -1.36 -6.23 -32.49
N GLY A 622 -1.35 -6.04 -33.81
CA GLY A 622 -0.60 -6.87 -34.76
C GLY A 622 -1.31 -8.15 -35.19
N ASN A 623 -0.59 -8.92 -35.99
CA ASN A 623 -1.06 -10.15 -36.63
C ASN A 623 -0.75 -11.37 -35.75
N LEU A 624 -1.78 -12.14 -35.39
CA LEU A 624 -1.68 -13.39 -34.64
C LEU A 624 -2.12 -14.62 -35.46
N THR A 625 -2.37 -14.50 -36.78
CA THR A 625 -2.80 -15.60 -37.67
C THR A 625 -1.91 -16.83 -37.50
N GLY A 626 -2.52 -17.99 -37.29
CA GLY A 626 -1.84 -19.26 -37.00
C GLY A 626 -1.58 -19.57 -35.52
N GLN A 627 -1.69 -18.58 -34.61
CA GLN A 627 -1.77 -18.82 -33.17
C GLN A 627 -3.20 -19.18 -32.75
N TRP A 628 -3.31 -19.72 -31.54
CA TRP A 628 -4.56 -20.13 -30.92
C TRP A 628 -4.92 -19.19 -29.77
N ILE A 629 -6.17 -18.70 -29.77
CA ILE A 629 -6.70 -17.81 -28.75
C ILE A 629 -7.47 -18.60 -27.71
N THR A 630 -7.23 -18.29 -26.44
CA THR A 630 -7.97 -18.81 -25.28
C THR A 630 -8.34 -17.65 -24.34
N ALA A 631 -9.34 -17.85 -23.50
CA ALA A 631 -9.72 -16.87 -22.49
C ALA A 631 -10.16 -17.52 -21.17
N THR A 632 -10.01 -16.79 -20.07
CA THR A 632 -10.55 -17.15 -18.75
C THR A 632 -11.48 -16.03 -18.28
N ASN A 633 -12.56 -16.39 -17.61
CA ASN A 633 -13.51 -15.47 -16.97
C ASN A 633 -13.19 -15.40 -15.47
N THR A 634 -13.06 -14.20 -14.90
CA THR A 634 -12.93 -14.03 -13.46
C THR A 634 -14.11 -13.24 -12.90
N ARG A 635 -14.86 -13.88 -12.00
CA ARG A 635 -15.98 -13.29 -11.24
C ARG A 635 -15.46 -12.67 -9.95
N SER A 636 -15.85 -11.42 -9.68
CA SER A 636 -15.60 -10.74 -8.41
C SER A 636 -16.78 -10.92 -7.45
N HIS A 637 -16.52 -11.40 -6.23
CA HIS A 637 -17.50 -11.71 -5.20
C HIS A 637 -17.32 -10.72 -4.04
N TYR A 638 -18.34 -9.89 -3.75
CA TYR A 638 -18.34 -9.04 -2.55
C TYR A 638 -18.69 -9.90 -1.32
N VAL A 639 -17.75 -10.04 -0.40
CA VAL A 639 -17.84 -10.93 0.76
C VAL A 639 -18.08 -10.18 2.07
N GLY A 640 -17.94 -8.85 2.07
CA GLY A 640 -18.28 -7.98 3.19
C GLY A 640 -17.43 -6.72 3.22
N PHE A 641 -17.42 -6.02 4.35
CA PHE A 641 -16.31 -5.11 4.62
C PHE A 641 -15.07 -5.94 4.92
N ALA A 642 -13.89 -5.41 4.58
CA ALA A 642 -12.62 -5.98 5.03
C ALA A 642 -12.70 -6.22 6.54
N LYS A 643 -12.35 -7.43 6.98
CA LYS A 643 -12.16 -7.67 8.41
C LYS A 643 -11.12 -6.68 8.93
N PRO A 644 -11.19 -6.24 10.20
CA PRO A 644 -10.02 -5.65 10.82
C PRO A 644 -8.87 -6.64 10.63
N ALA A 645 -7.73 -6.17 10.12
CA ALA A 645 -6.49 -6.90 10.29
C ALA A 645 -6.35 -7.10 11.80
N PRO A 646 -6.57 -8.34 12.28
CA PRO A 646 -5.82 -9.49 11.77
C PRO A 646 -6.62 -10.72 11.30
N GLU A 647 -7.95 -10.66 11.21
CA GLU A 647 -8.81 -11.87 11.24
C GLU A 647 -8.97 -12.66 9.92
N GLY A 648 -8.14 -12.42 8.90
CA GLY A 648 -8.09 -13.27 7.70
C GLY A 648 -7.87 -12.56 6.37
N ILE A 649 -8.97 -12.11 5.75
CA ILE A 649 -8.97 -11.56 4.38
C ILE A 649 -9.19 -10.04 4.46
N ASP A 650 -8.12 -9.27 4.20
CA ASP A 650 -8.09 -7.81 4.29
C ASP A 650 -8.84 -7.09 3.14
N GLN A 651 -9.43 -7.84 2.21
CA GLN A 651 -10.23 -7.30 1.10
C GLN A 651 -11.72 -7.61 1.30
N GLY A 652 -12.59 -6.63 1.06
CA GLY A 652 -14.05 -6.84 1.02
C GLY A 652 -14.54 -7.60 -0.22
N PHE A 653 -13.64 -7.92 -1.14
CA PHE A 653 -13.89 -8.69 -2.34
C PHE A 653 -12.95 -9.89 -2.41
N LEU A 654 -13.40 -10.96 -3.01
CA LEU A 654 -12.57 -12.05 -3.51
C LEU A 654 -12.85 -12.25 -5.00
N THR A 655 -11.99 -13.00 -5.68
CA THR A 655 -12.20 -13.36 -7.09
C THR A 655 -12.08 -14.86 -7.30
N GLN A 656 -12.88 -15.38 -8.24
CA GLN A 656 -12.84 -16.76 -8.69
C GLN A 656 -12.66 -16.80 -10.20
N THR A 657 -11.63 -17.51 -10.68
CA THR A 657 -11.36 -17.66 -12.12
C THR A 657 -11.90 -18.99 -12.63
N SER A 658 -12.41 -18.99 -13.86
CA SER A 658 -12.77 -20.19 -14.61
C SER A 658 -11.54 -20.97 -15.07
N GLU A 659 -11.77 -22.16 -15.61
CA GLU A 659 -10.84 -22.78 -16.55
C GLU A 659 -10.67 -21.95 -17.83
N PHE A 660 -9.73 -22.36 -18.69
CA PHE A 660 -9.61 -21.80 -20.02
C PHE A 660 -10.78 -22.21 -20.93
N SER A 661 -11.13 -21.32 -21.86
CA SER A 661 -12.03 -21.61 -22.97
C SER A 661 -11.47 -22.72 -23.87
N ARG A 662 -12.33 -23.25 -24.75
CA ARG A 662 -11.85 -23.90 -25.97
C ARG A 662 -10.96 -22.94 -26.76
N GLY A 663 -9.90 -23.48 -27.35
CA GLY A 663 -9.02 -22.72 -28.23
C GLY A 663 -9.62 -22.55 -29.62
N ILE A 664 -9.53 -21.35 -30.19
CA ILE A 664 -9.84 -21.11 -31.60
C ILE A 664 -8.63 -20.54 -32.35
N PRO A 665 -8.37 -20.93 -33.61
CA PRO A 665 -7.26 -20.39 -34.38
C PRO A 665 -7.59 -18.97 -34.87
N VAL A 666 -6.58 -18.11 -34.93
CA VAL A 666 -6.68 -16.81 -35.62
C VAL A 666 -6.58 -17.04 -37.13
N ASN A 667 -7.56 -16.52 -37.87
CA ASN A 667 -7.65 -16.59 -39.33
C ASN A 667 -7.08 -15.32 -39.99
#